data_AF-A0A3B6C5G2-F1
#
_entry.id   AF-A0A3B6C5G2-F1
#
_cell.length_a   1.000
_cell.length_b   1.000
_cell.length_c   1.000
_cell.angle_alpha   90.00
_cell.angle_beta   90.00
_cell.angle_gamma   90.00
#
_symmetry.space_group_name_H-M   'P 1'
#
loop_
_entity.id
_entity.type
_entity.pdbx_description
1 polymer ?
#
loop_
_entity_poly.entity_id
_entity_poly.type
_entity_poly.pdbx_seq_one_letter_code
_entity_poly.pdbx_strand_id
1 'polypeptide(L)'
;MEPSVSPPGAPKQAGTRRPCTGCSVKDLCLVSKQGSIAEVESALALIKKNGGSIDGRNAFGLGALHLATWRNHLPIVRRLLDAGANPDARDGESGWSSLHRALHFGHLCIAGVLLQFGASLNLEDTKGRTPIDLLSGPVSQANGDSPNSVATEVFSWGSGTNYQLGTGNAHIQKLPCKVDALHGSYIKTVAASKFHSVAVSSDGELYTWGFGRGGRLGHPDIQSGQTTAVITPRLVTVGLGRKKVNVVAAAKHHTVIATSAGELFTWGSNREGQLGYPSVDTQPTPRRVSSLKQRIIAVAAANKHSAAVADTGEVFTWGSNKEGQLGYGTSNSASNCIPRMVEYLKGKVFKGVSAAKYHTLVFGADGEVFTWGHRLVTPRRVVIARCLKKGGNANVKFHRMERLQVISVAAGVMHSTALTADGALFYWNSSDLDLRCQQIFSMCGRNVVSISAGKYWTALATSTGDVFMCDAKKRKDETPVFTRVNGVKRASSVCVGETHMLVLSSIYHPEYPPKPKIQSKKPSSEWSGVMEELDEDILFTDVKPETDLSVTNSEMSKGIPSLKSLCEKVAIQHIMEPKNAIQLLEVADSLEAKELKKHCEDTAIRNLDYIFTVAAPSIMNASPEILANLERLLDEKSSEPWSHRRLPTMTATYPAVIDSDAEGDNAGGFPRLRDSQKPASKLYGMSGYGNFLQKESSAEQAVSKQIRAIRKKLQQIEMLEAKQLDGHQLDDQQLAKLESRASLESELAELGFPTEAFSRPSVYVPNKKCEGSKKQKKKIKQAAQSDITSIKHEDKEQNHIKELPDVIPTHGSSEKA
;
A
#
# COMPACT_ATOMS: atom_id res chain seq x y z
N MET A 1 38.31 -46.28 -41.15
CA MET A 1 39.22 -45.14 -40.93
C MET A 1 38.41 -43.88 -41.15
N GLU A 2 38.56 -42.86 -40.31
CA GLU A 2 37.93 -41.54 -40.51
C GLU A 2 38.62 -40.77 -41.67
N PRO A 3 38.07 -39.60 -42.09
CA PRO A 3 38.69 -38.38 -41.56
C PRO A 3 37.75 -37.18 -41.25
N SER A 4 38.04 -36.53 -40.11
CA SER A 4 38.06 -35.07 -39.87
C SER A 4 36.90 -34.14 -40.31
N VAL A 5 36.09 -33.76 -39.32
CA VAL A 5 35.74 -32.37 -38.90
C VAL A 5 36.10 -31.18 -39.81
N SER A 6 35.14 -30.27 -40.02
CA SER A 6 35.36 -28.81 -40.15
C SER A 6 34.10 -28.00 -39.72
N PRO A 7 34.22 -26.75 -39.21
CA PRO A 7 33.14 -26.06 -38.47
C PRO A 7 32.53 -24.87 -39.30
N PRO A 8 31.90 -23.80 -38.75
CA PRO A 8 30.53 -23.48 -39.15
C PRO A 8 30.32 -22.17 -39.93
N GLY A 9 29.37 -22.18 -40.87
CA GLY A 9 28.80 -20.99 -41.53
C GLY A 9 27.32 -20.78 -41.19
N ALA A 10 26.86 -19.52 -41.20
CA ALA A 10 25.48 -19.14 -40.89
C ALA A 10 24.59 -19.02 -42.16
N PRO A 11 23.32 -18.59 -42.03
CA PRO A 11 22.23 -19.24 -41.32
C PRO A 11 21.27 -19.94 -42.30
N LYS A 12 20.49 -20.94 -41.84
CA LYS A 12 19.47 -21.58 -42.69
C LYS A 12 18.33 -20.62 -43.02
N GLN A 13 18.05 -20.42 -44.31
CA GLN A 13 16.86 -19.71 -44.76
C GLN A 13 15.58 -20.45 -44.33
N ALA A 14 14.57 -19.71 -43.88
CA ALA A 14 13.26 -20.27 -43.55
C ALA A 14 12.46 -20.53 -44.83
N GLY A 15 11.92 -21.74 -44.99
CA GLY A 15 11.10 -22.11 -46.14
C GLY A 15 9.77 -21.35 -46.18
N THR A 16 9.60 -20.47 -47.17
CA THR A 16 8.35 -19.74 -47.40
C THR A 16 7.22 -20.68 -47.84
N ARG A 17 6.30 -21.00 -46.93
CA ARG A 17 5.00 -21.58 -47.30
C ARG A 17 4.20 -20.52 -48.07
N ARG A 18 3.82 -20.82 -49.32
CA ARG A 18 2.89 -19.99 -50.09
C ARG A 18 1.50 -20.02 -49.42
N PRO A 19 0.74 -18.91 -49.43
CA PRO A 19 -0.64 -18.90 -48.94
C PRO A 19 -1.57 -19.60 -49.93
N CYS A 20 -2.52 -20.38 -49.42
CA CYS A 20 -3.63 -20.89 -50.22
C CYS A 20 -4.70 -19.80 -50.37
N THR A 21 -4.99 -19.42 -51.62
CA THR A 21 -6.11 -18.52 -51.96
C THR A 21 -7.43 -19.29 -51.89
N GLY A 22 -8.35 -18.93 -50.97
CA GLY A 22 -9.64 -19.63 -50.89
C GLY A 22 -10.53 -19.41 -49.67
N CYS A 23 -10.22 -18.49 -48.76
CA CYS A 23 -11.16 -18.08 -47.69
C CYS A 23 -10.86 -16.65 -47.21
N SER A 24 -11.90 -15.82 -47.07
CA SER A 24 -11.82 -14.50 -46.45
C SER A 24 -11.79 -14.63 -44.92
N VAL A 25 -10.62 -14.98 -44.38
CA VAL A 25 -10.38 -14.94 -42.93
C VAL A 25 -10.47 -13.49 -42.47
N LYS A 26 -11.64 -13.09 -41.95
CA LYS A 26 -11.81 -11.83 -41.23
C LYS A 26 -10.91 -11.89 -39.99
N ASP A 27 -9.84 -11.10 -39.99
CA ASP A 27 -8.92 -10.98 -38.86
C ASP A 27 -9.71 -10.55 -37.61
N LEU A 28 -9.65 -11.36 -36.55
CA LEU A 28 -10.32 -11.07 -35.28
C LEU A 28 -9.89 -9.70 -34.71
N CYS A 29 -8.67 -9.25 -34.99
CA CYS A 29 -8.18 -7.92 -34.62
C CYS A 29 -8.85 -6.80 -35.43
N LEU A 30 -9.13 -7.01 -36.72
CA LEU A 30 -9.85 -6.07 -37.57
C LEU A 30 -11.31 -5.94 -37.11
N VAL A 31 -11.97 -7.06 -36.88
CA VAL A 31 -13.38 -7.10 -36.48
C VAL A 31 -13.59 -6.51 -35.06
N SER A 32 -12.72 -6.86 -34.10
CA SER A 32 -12.75 -6.30 -32.74
C SER A 32 -12.47 -4.78 -32.69
N LYS A 33 -11.94 -4.21 -33.78
CA LYS A 33 -11.74 -2.77 -33.98
C LYS A 33 -12.93 -2.11 -34.72
N GLN A 34 -13.75 -2.87 -35.43
CA GLN A 34 -14.96 -2.39 -36.12
C GLN A 34 -16.17 -2.32 -35.18
N GLY A 35 -16.29 -3.25 -34.23
CA GLY A 35 -17.29 -3.16 -33.15
C GLY A 35 -18.53 -4.06 -33.29
N SER A 36 -18.64 -4.87 -34.35
CA SER A 36 -19.76 -5.79 -34.53
C SER A 36 -19.59 -7.09 -33.75
N ILE A 37 -20.50 -7.36 -32.81
CA ILE A 37 -20.46 -8.58 -31.97
C ILE A 37 -20.68 -9.83 -32.82
N ALA A 38 -21.66 -9.84 -33.72
CA ALA A 38 -21.98 -10.99 -34.57
C ALA A 38 -20.80 -11.37 -35.51
N GLU A 39 -20.03 -10.38 -35.97
CA GLU A 39 -18.80 -10.65 -36.73
C GLU A 39 -17.68 -11.20 -35.83
N VAL A 40 -17.55 -10.73 -34.58
CA VAL A 40 -16.58 -11.29 -33.61
C VAL A 40 -16.90 -12.76 -33.34
N GLU A 41 -18.16 -13.11 -33.12
CA GLU A 41 -18.56 -14.51 -32.91
C GLU A 41 -18.33 -15.38 -34.15
N SER A 42 -18.61 -14.84 -35.35
CA SER A 42 -18.29 -15.50 -36.62
C SER A 42 -16.77 -15.76 -36.78
N ALA A 43 -15.93 -14.79 -36.40
CA ALA A 43 -14.47 -14.93 -36.43
C ALA A 43 -13.96 -15.92 -35.36
N LEU A 44 -14.53 -15.91 -34.16
CA LEU A 44 -14.21 -16.87 -33.09
C LEU A 44 -14.60 -18.31 -33.48
N ALA A 45 -15.77 -18.50 -34.10
CA ALA A 45 -16.21 -19.80 -34.62
C ALA A 45 -15.26 -20.32 -35.71
N LEU A 46 -14.80 -19.46 -36.62
CA LEU A 46 -13.81 -19.80 -37.64
C LEU A 46 -12.45 -20.16 -37.03
N ILE A 47 -11.99 -19.41 -36.02
CA ILE A 47 -10.76 -19.69 -35.28
C ILE A 47 -10.83 -21.04 -34.56
N LYS A 48 -11.95 -21.34 -33.89
CA LYS A 48 -12.19 -22.62 -33.21
C LYS A 48 -12.24 -23.80 -34.20
N LYS A 49 -12.82 -23.61 -35.39
CA LYS A 49 -12.85 -24.61 -36.47
C LYS A 49 -11.47 -24.86 -37.09
N ASN A 50 -10.63 -23.83 -37.19
CA ASN A 50 -9.34 -23.88 -37.88
C ASN A 50 -8.13 -24.12 -36.94
N GLY A 51 -8.36 -24.25 -35.62
CA GLY A 51 -7.28 -24.42 -34.64
C GLY A 51 -6.40 -23.17 -34.43
N GLY A 52 -6.95 -21.98 -34.67
CA GLY A 52 -6.23 -20.71 -34.47
C GLY A 52 -6.11 -20.30 -33.00
N SER A 53 -5.18 -19.39 -32.70
CA SER A 53 -5.07 -18.76 -31.38
C SER A 53 -5.87 -17.45 -31.32
N ILE A 54 -6.69 -17.30 -30.27
CA ILE A 54 -7.46 -16.08 -29.99
C ILE A 54 -6.54 -14.91 -29.59
N ASP A 55 -5.42 -15.20 -28.93
CA ASP A 55 -4.37 -14.24 -28.55
C ASP A 55 -3.44 -13.86 -29.72
N GLY A 56 -3.80 -14.24 -30.95
CA GLY A 56 -3.08 -13.89 -32.17
C GLY A 56 -2.86 -12.38 -32.30
N ARG A 57 -1.60 -11.97 -32.53
CA ARG A 57 -1.21 -10.57 -32.70
C ARG A 57 -1.22 -10.18 -34.17
N ASN A 58 -1.73 -8.99 -34.47
CA ASN A 58 -1.62 -8.36 -35.78
C ASN A 58 -0.20 -7.80 -36.04
N ALA A 59 0.01 -7.15 -37.20
CA ALA A 59 1.30 -6.59 -37.61
C ALA A 59 1.88 -5.50 -36.68
N PHE A 60 1.05 -4.90 -35.80
CA PHE A 60 1.47 -3.93 -34.77
C PHE A 60 1.70 -4.59 -33.40
N GLY A 61 1.75 -5.93 -33.33
CA GLY A 61 1.91 -6.67 -32.09
C GLY A 61 0.68 -6.64 -31.16
N LEU A 62 -0.48 -6.18 -31.64
CA LEU A 62 -1.72 -6.08 -30.86
C LEU A 62 -2.63 -7.27 -31.12
N GLY A 63 -3.11 -7.92 -30.05
CA GLY A 63 -4.18 -8.92 -30.14
C GLY A 63 -5.58 -8.32 -30.02
N ALA A 64 -6.62 -9.08 -30.39
CA ALA A 64 -8.02 -8.63 -30.44
C ALA A 64 -8.50 -7.95 -29.14
N LEU A 65 -8.23 -8.56 -27.98
CA LEU A 65 -8.63 -8.05 -26.66
C LEU A 65 -8.05 -6.65 -26.35
N HIS A 66 -6.83 -6.36 -26.83
CA HIS A 66 -6.20 -5.04 -26.67
C HIS A 66 -6.92 -3.95 -27.46
N LEU A 67 -7.46 -4.29 -28.64
CA LEU A 67 -8.17 -3.37 -29.52
C LEU A 67 -9.59 -3.10 -29.02
N ALA A 68 -10.30 -4.14 -28.57
CA ALA A 68 -11.59 -4.00 -27.91
C ALA A 68 -11.49 -3.16 -26.63
N THR A 69 -10.44 -3.38 -25.82
CA THR A 69 -10.13 -2.58 -24.63
C THR A 69 -9.85 -1.12 -24.96
N TRP A 70 -9.03 -0.84 -25.98
CA TRP A 70 -8.70 0.53 -26.40
C TRP A 70 -9.92 1.32 -26.93
N ARG A 71 -10.98 0.62 -27.34
CA ARG A 71 -12.24 1.23 -27.84
C ARG A 71 -13.36 1.30 -26.79
N ASN A 72 -13.07 0.96 -25.53
CA ASN A 72 -14.04 0.78 -24.45
C ASN A 72 -15.24 -0.16 -24.82
N HIS A 73 -15.03 -1.14 -25.70
CA HIS A 73 -16.09 -2.05 -26.16
C HIS A 73 -16.33 -3.20 -25.16
N LEU A 74 -16.97 -2.89 -24.03
CA LEU A 74 -17.25 -3.83 -22.94
C LEU A 74 -17.90 -5.16 -23.38
N PRO A 75 -18.89 -5.20 -24.31
CA PRO A 75 -19.47 -6.47 -24.75
C PRO A 75 -18.46 -7.37 -25.47
N ILE A 76 -17.66 -6.81 -26.39
CA ILE A 76 -16.63 -7.55 -27.13
C ILE A 76 -15.54 -8.04 -26.19
N VAL A 77 -15.14 -7.23 -25.21
CA VAL A 77 -14.18 -7.67 -24.17
C VAL A 77 -14.72 -8.89 -23.42
N ARG A 78 -15.99 -8.89 -22.99
CA ARG A 78 -16.61 -10.08 -22.37
C ARG A 78 -16.60 -11.28 -23.32
N ARG A 79 -17.14 -11.16 -24.54
CA ARG A 79 -17.20 -12.29 -25.50
C ARG A 79 -15.83 -12.88 -25.86
N LEU A 80 -14.78 -12.05 -25.92
CA LEU A 80 -13.41 -12.53 -26.13
C LEU A 80 -12.88 -13.30 -24.91
N LEU A 81 -13.15 -12.84 -23.70
CA LEU A 81 -12.75 -13.51 -22.45
C LEU A 81 -13.55 -14.80 -22.22
N ASP A 82 -14.86 -14.79 -22.49
CA ASP A 82 -15.73 -15.99 -22.49
C ASP A 82 -15.21 -17.08 -23.43
N ALA A 83 -14.64 -16.68 -24.57
CA ALA A 83 -14.03 -17.58 -25.55
C ALA A 83 -12.63 -18.09 -25.15
N GLY A 84 -12.07 -17.62 -24.03
CA GLY A 84 -10.77 -18.03 -23.51
C GLY A 84 -9.58 -17.17 -23.96
N ALA A 85 -9.79 -15.90 -24.36
CA ALA A 85 -8.68 -14.96 -24.55
C ALA A 85 -7.93 -14.71 -23.23
N ASN A 86 -6.61 -14.66 -23.27
CA ASN A 86 -5.79 -14.47 -22.08
C ASN A 86 -5.76 -12.98 -21.68
N PRO A 87 -6.26 -12.59 -20.48
CA PRO A 87 -6.29 -11.19 -20.07
C PRO A 87 -4.89 -10.59 -19.80
N ASP A 88 -3.92 -11.45 -19.47
CA ASP A 88 -2.50 -11.13 -19.28
C ASP A 88 -1.68 -11.30 -20.57
N ALA A 89 -2.30 -11.63 -21.70
CA ALA A 89 -1.65 -11.53 -23.01
C ALA A 89 -1.07 -10.12 -23.17
N ARG A 90 0.21 -10.05 -23.54
CA ARG A 90 0.95 -8.80 -23.71
C ARG A 90 0.94 -8.37 -25.17
N ASP A 91 1.11 -7.09 -25.46
CA ASP A 91 1.46 -6.61 -26.80
C ASP A 91 2.94 -6.85 -27.15
N GLY A 92 3.33 -6.48 -28.38
CA GLY A 92 4.70 -6.59 -28.89
C GLY A 92 5.61 -5.38 -28.64
N GLU A 93 5.07 -4.20 -28.34
CA GLU A 93 5.84 -2.93 -28.32
C GLU A 93 6.15 -2.44 -26.90
N SER A 94 5.11 -2.31 -26.07
CA SER A 94 5.22 -1.86 -24.67
C SER A 94 5.24 -3.02 -23.68
N GLY A 95 4.94 -4.24 -24.16
CA GLY A 95 4.64 -5.39 -23.32
C GLY A 95 3.45 -5.14 -22.39
N TRP A 96 2.52 -4.26 -22.76
CA TRP A 96 1.30 -3.98 -21.99
C TRP A 96 0.27 -5.07 -22.22
N SER A 97 -0.42 -5.49 -21.16
CA SER A 97 -1.64 -6.30 -21.26
C SER A 97 -2.87 -5.42 -21.49
N SER A 98 -4.05 -6.05 -21.61
CA SER A 98 -5.32 -5.34 -21.67
C SER A 98 -5.59 -4.50 -20.40
N LEU A 99 -5.24 -5.01 -19.22
CA LEU A 99 -5.44 -4.27 -17.96
C LEU A 99 -4.57 -3.00 -17.88
N HIS A 100 -3.35 -3.03 -18.43
CA HIS A 100 -2.54 -1.81 -18.59
C HIS A 100 -3.26 -0.77 -19.45
N ARG A 101 -3.88 -1.17 -20.56
CA ARG A 101 -4.65 -0.25 -21.42
C ARG A 101 -5.88 0.32 -20.71
N ALA A 102 -6.66 -0.54 -20.04
CA ALA A 102 -7.83 -0.11 -19.30
C ALA A 102 -7.48 0.99 -18.28
N LEU A 103 -6.46 0.76 -17.44
CA LEU A 103 -6.02 1.76 -16.45
C LEU A 103 -5.26 2.95 -17.07
N HIS A 104 -4.66 2.79 -18.26
CA HIS A 104 -4.08 3.91 -18.99
C HIS A 104 -5.14 4.89 -19.50
N PHE A 105 -6.25 4.39 -20.04
CA PHE A 105 -7.33 5.21 -20.61
C PHE A 105 -8.47 5.54 -19.63
N GLY A 106 -8.46 4.98 -18.42
CA GLY A 106 -9.47 5.26 -17.39
C GLY A 106 -10.70 4.35 -17.43
N HIS A 107 -10.66 3.25 -18.20
CA HIS A 107 -11.79 2.33 -18.40
C HIS A 107 -11.96 1.36 -17.20
N LEU A 108 -12.52 1.87 -16.11
CA LEU A 108 -12.80 1.13 -14.87
C LEU A 108 -13.75 -0.06 -15.07
N CYS A 109 -14.74 0.03 -15.97
CA CYS A 109 -15.67 -1.04 -16.30
C CYS A 109 -14.93 -2.26 -16.89
N ILE A 110 -14.05 -1.99 -17.86
CA ILE A 110 -13.22 -3.02 -18.49
C ILE A 110 -12.15 -3.53 -17.53
N ALA A 111 -11.58 -2.66 -16.68
CA ALA A 111 -10.66 -3.11 -15.62
C ALA A 111 -11.35 -4.07 -14.64
N GLY A 112 -12.59 -3.78 -14.22
CA GLY A 112 -13.38 -4.67 -13.37
C GLY A 112 -13.61 -6.04 -14.00
N VAL A 113 -14.05 -6.09 -15.27
CA VAL A 113 -14.23 -7.34 -16.02
C VAL A 113 -12.90 -8.10 -16.22
N LEU A 114 -11.81 -7.41 -16.58
CA LEU A 114 -10.51 -8.07 -16.72
C LEU A 114 -10.04 -8.70 -15.40
N LEU A 115 -10.29 -8.05 -14.26
CA LEU A 115 -10.00 -8.62 -12.94
C LEU A 115 -10.92 -9.79 -12.56
N GLN A 116 -12.21 -9.77 -12.95
CA GLN A 116 -13.12 -10.93 -12.81
C GLN A 116 -12.58 -12.16 -13.54
N PHE A 117 -12.01 -11.97 -14.74
CA PHE A 117 -11.35 -13.03 -15.53
C PHE A 117 -9.88 -13.29 -15.14
N GLY A 118 -9.39 -12.73 -14.03
CA GLY A 118 -8.09 -13.09 -13.44
C GLY A 118 -6.88 -12.31 -13.93
N ALA A 119 -7.04 -11.13 -14.55
CA ALA A 119 -5.92 -10.27 -14.96
C ALA A 119 -5.00 -9.90 -13.79
N SER A 120 -3.68 -9.93 -13.99
CA SER A 120 -2.70 -9.67 -12.95
C SER A 120 -2.37 -8.18 -12.79
N LEU A 121 -2.73 -7.62 -11.64
CA LEU A 121 -2.27 -6.31 -11.17
C LEU A 121 -0.76 -6.22 -10.93
N ASN A 122 -0.04 -7.36 -10.94
CA ASN A 122 1.39 -7.45 -10.67
C ASN A 122 2.24 -7.70 -11.94
N LEU A 123 1.62 -7.79 -13.12
CA LEU A 123 2.33 -7.99 -14.39
C LEU A 123 3.08 -6.70 -14.78
N GLU A 124 4.42 -6.77 -14.93
CA GLU A 124 5.23 -5.60 -15.29
C GLU A 124 5.44 -5.42 -16.80
N ASP A 125 5.32 -4.19 -17.31
CA ASP A 125 5.61 -3.77 -18.69
C ASP A 125 7.11 -3.81 -19.07
N THR A 126 7.48 -3.47 -20.30
CA THR A 126 8.91 -3.44 -20.72
C THR A 126 9.77 -2.41 -19.98
N LYS A 127 9.16 -1.55 -19.15
CA LYS A 127 9.81 -0.53 -18.32
C LYS A 127 9.73 -0.87 -16.82
N GLY A 128 9.23 -2.05 -16.45
CA GLY A 128 9.10 -2.48 -15.05
C GLY A 128 7.98 -1.78 -14.28
N ARG A 129 6.89 -1.39 -14.97
CA ARG A 129 5.70 -0.76 -14.39
C ARG A 129 4.51 -1.72 -14.41
N THR A 130 3.71 -1.75 -13.36
CA THR A 130 2.44 -2.52 -13.33
C THR A 130 1.27 -1.69 -13.88
N PRO A 131 0.07 -2.26 -14.10
CA PRO A 131 -1.11 -1.48 -14.49
C PRO A 131 -1.43 -0.33 -13.52
N ILE A 132 -1.23 -0.55 -12.21
CA ILE A 132 -1.50 0.43 -11.16
C ILE A 132 -0.56 1.64 -11.28
N ASP A 133 0.69 1.45 -11.73
CA ASP A 133 1.66 2.53 -11.89
C ASP A 133 1.25 3.55 -12.95
N LEU A 134 0.37 3.18 -13.88
CA LEU A 134 -0.20 4.09 -14.87
C LEU A 134 -1.25 5.04 -14.25
N LEU A 135 -1.86 4.66 -13.12
CA LEU A 135 -2.73 5.54 -12.30
C LEU A 135 -1.94 6.42 -11.31
N SER A 136 -0.65 6.14 -11.11
CA SER A 136 0.09 6.58 -9.92
C SER A 136 0.81 7.91 -10.12
N GLY A 137 0.26 8.98 -9.57
CA GLY A 137 0.92 10.28 -9.51
C GLY A 137 1.92 10.42 -8.35
N PRO A 138 2.63 11.55 -8.26
CA PRO A 138 3.39 11.91 -7.06
C PRO A 138 2.46 12.01 -5.85
N VAL A 139 2.80 11.35 -4.75
CA VAL A 139 1.97 11.33 -3.51
C VAL A 139 1.77 12.76 -2.95
N SER A 140 2.75 13.65 -3.13
CA SER A 140 2.62 15.06 -2.78
C SER A 140 1.57 15.80 -3.61
N GLN A 141 1.42 15.50 -4.90
CA GLN A 141 0.43 16.14 -5.77
C GLN A 141 -0.99 15.60 -5.52
N ALA A 142 -1.12 14.29 -5.35
CA ALA A 142 -2.42 13.63 -5.13
C ALA A 142 -3.11 14.03 -3.82
N ASN A 143 -2.35 14.54 -2.85
CA ASN A 143 -2.82 14.93 -1.53
C ASN A 143 -3.25 16.41 -1.44
N GLY A 144 -2.74 17.28 -2.33
CA GLY A 144 -3.08 18.71 -2.38
C GLY A 144 -2.51 19.56 -1.25
N ASP A 145 -2.74 20.88 -1.33
CA ASP A 145 -2.14 21.88 -0.42
C ASP A 145 -2.79 21.93 0.98
N SER A 146 -3.95 21.29 1.19
CA SER A 146 -4.69 21.32 2.45
C SER A 146 -4.34 20.12 3.34
N PRO A 147 -3.63 20.30 4.48
CA PRO A 147 -3.21 19.17 5.33
C PRO A 147 -4.40 18.39 5.91
N ASN A 148 -5.52 19.06 6.12
CA ASN A 148 -6.81 18.51 6.54
C ASN A 148 -7.51 17.63 5.47
N SER A 149 -6.86 17.39 4.32
CA SER A 149 -7.37 16.52 3.25
C SER A 149 -6.61 15.19 3.12
N VAL A 150 -5.74 14.89 4.08
CA VAL A 150 -4.85 13.74 4.05
C VAL A 150 -5.01 12.92 5.32
N ALA A 151 -5.46 11.67 5.19
CA ALA A 151 -5.31 10.68 6.26
C ALA A 151 -3.95 10.00 6.14
N THR A 152 -3.33 9.73 7.29
CA THR A 152 -2.12 8.92 7.36
C THR A 152 -2.46 7.55 7.92
N GLU A 153 -2.20 6.49 7.15
CA GLU A 153 -2.34 5.11 7.62
C GLU A 153 -0.96 4.52 7.91
N VAL A 154 -0.81 3.93 9.08
CA VAL A 154 0.39 3.14 9.43
C VAL A 154 0.11 1.68 9.08
N PHE A 155 0.90 1.13 8.16
CA PHE A 155 0.94 -0.29 7.85
C PHE A 155 2.14 -0.93 8.54
N SER A 156 1.99 -2.15 9.05
CA SER A 156 3.08 -2.95 9.60
C SER A 156 3.06 -4.38 9.04
N TRP A 157 4.20 -5.06 9.00
CA TRP A 157 4.29 -6.52 8.75
C TRP A 157 5.66 -7.10 9.14
N GLY A 158 5.77 -8.42 9.09
CA GLY A 158 6.92 -9.20 9.56
C GLY A 158 6.60 -9.97 10.84
N SER A 159 7.57 -10.14 11.74
CA SER A 159 7.36 -10.86 12.99
C SER A 159 6.65 -9.99 14.04
N GLY A 160 5.51 -10.47 14.53
CA GLY A 160 4.78 -9.92 15.68
C GLY A 160 5.13 -10.57 17.02
N THR A 161 6.16 -11.42 17.13
CA THR A 161 6.44 -12.24 18.33
C THR A 161 6.70 -11.46 19.62
N ASN A 162 6.88 -10.14 19.53
CA ASN A 162 7.07 -9.22 20.64
C ASN A 162 5.98 -8.12 20.63
N TYR A 163 4.86 -8.33 19.93
CA TYR A 163 3.79 -7.38 19.61
C TYR A 163 4.24 -6.10 18.86
N GLN A 164 5.45 -6.09 18.28
CA GLN A 164 6.04 -4.92 17.65
C GLN A 164 5.34 -4.47 16.35
N LEU A 165 4.38 -5.25 15.84
CA LEU A 165 3.49 -4.84 14.74
C LEU A 165 2.43 -3.84 15.21
N GLY A 166 1.83 -4.04 16.39
CA GLY A 166 0.75 -3.20 16.91
C GLY A 166 -0.65 -3.54 16.38
N THR A 167 -0.75 -4.56 15.51
CA THR A 167 -1.99 -5.06 14.90
C THR A 167 -2.72 -6.07 15.80
N GLY A 168 -2.49 -6.03 17.11
CA GLY A 168 -2.97 -7.03 18.07
C GLY A 168 -2.25 -8.40 18.02
N ASN A 169 -1.71 -8.77 16.87
CA ASN A 169 -1.27 -10.14 16.58
C ASN A 169 0.19 -10.45 16.97
N ALA A 170 0.39 -11.63 17.56
CA ALA A 170 1.72 -12.15 17.93
C ALA A 170 2.45 -12.93 16.82
N HIS A 171 1.76 -13.23 15.71
CA HIS A 171 2.23 -14.13 14.65
C HIS A 171 3.15 -13.44 13.61
N ILE A 172 3.69 -14.22 12.67
CA ILE A 172 4.42 -13.67 11.51
C ILE A 172 3.40 -13.28 10.43
N GLN A 173 3.25 -11.98 10.23
CA GLN A 173 2.37 -11.37 9.24
C GLN A 173 3.15 -11.19 7.93
N LYS A 174 2.80 -11.96 6.89
CA LYS A 174 3.56 -12.00 5.61
C LYS A 174 3.31 -10.78 4.72
N LEU A 175 2.11 -10.23 4.76
CA LEU A 175 1.67 -9.06 3.98
C LEU A 175 1.47 -7.85 4.91
N PRO A 176 1.56 -6.62 4.38
CA PRO A 176 1.17 -5.40 5.10
C PRO A 176 -0.25 -5.48 5.68
N CYS A 177 -0.44 -4.95 6.89
CA CYS A 177 -1.75 -4.77 7.52
C CYS A 177 -1.77 -3.43 8.26
N LYS A 178 -2.94 -2.78 8.28
CA LYS A 178 -3.16 -1.49 8.93
C LYS A 178 -3.07 -1.62 10.45
N VAL A 179 -2.51 -0.61 11.11
CA VAL A 179 -2.46 -0.50 12.57
C VAL A 179 -3.64 0.36 13.02
N ASP A 180 -4.83 -0.25 13.09
CA ASP A 180 -6.11 0.46 13.30
C ASP A 180 -6.18 1.28 14.60
N ALA A 181 -5.38 0.92 15.61
CA ALA A 181 -5.23 1.69 16.87
C ALA A 181 -4.61 3.10 16.70
N LEU A 182 -4.13 3.45 15.50
CA LEU A 182 -3.69 4.81 15.13
C LEU A 182 -4.68 5.53 14.19
N HIS A 183 -5.87 4.96 13.94
CA HIS A 183 -6.90 5.63 13.14
C HIS A 183 -7.35 6.95 13.80
N GLY A 184 -7.75 7.92 12.98
CA GLY A 184 -8.04 9.30 13.39
C GLY A 184 -6.82 10.14 13.79
N SER A 185 -5.67 9.53 14.10
CA SER A 185 -4.43 10.24 14.45
C SER A 185 -3.59 10.52 13.20
N TYR A 186 -3.31 11.79 12.91
CA TYR A 186 -2.37 12.13 11.83
C TYR A 186 -0.93 11.84 12.29
N ILE A 187 -0.33 10.76 11.80
CA ILE A 187 1.03 10.31 12.14
C ILE A 187 2.04 10.97 11.21
N LYS A 188 2.96 11.74 11.79
CA LYS A 188 4.04 12.45 11.08
C LYS A 188 5.29 11.60 10.88
N THR A 189 5.59 10.69 11.81
CA THR A 189 6.86 9.93 11.81
C THR A 189 6.69 8.60 12.53
N VAL A 190 7.37 7.56 12.04
CA VAL A 190 7.44 6.22 12.67
C VAL A 190 8.89 5.78 12.83
N ALA A 191 9.17 5.03 13.90
CA ALA A 191 10.47 4.41 14.17
C ALA A 191 10.29 2.96 14.64
N ALA A 192 11.15 2.06 14.18
CA ALA A 192 11.08 0.63 14.45
C ALA A 192 12.45 0.09 14.89
N SER A 193 12.47 -0.95 15.72
CA SER A 193 13.71 -1.61 16.12
C SER A 193 13.55 -3.13 16.25
N LYS A 194 14.27 -3.80 17.15
CA LYS A 194 14.11 -5.26 17.35
C LYS A 194 12.79 -5.64 18.02
N PHE A 195 12.50 -4.97 19.14
CA PHE A 195 11.50 -5.42 20.12
C PHE A 195 10.27 -4.52 20.19
N HIS A 196 10.35 -3.32 19.64
CA HIS A 196 9.34 -2.28 19.81
C HIS A 196 9.27 -1.38 18.58
N SER A 197 8.19 -0.61 18.54
CA SER A 197 7.82 0.35 17.51
C SER A 197 7.31 1.64 18.17
N VAL A 198 7.42 2.74 17.43
CA VAL A 198 7.08 4.09 17.88
C VAL A 198 6.44 4.88 16.74
N ALA A 199 5.44 5.70 17.05
CA ALA A 199 4.84 6.68 16.15
C ALA A 199 4.74 8.05 16.84
N VAL A 200 4.79 9.12 16.05
CA VAL A 200 4.63 10.51 16.51
C VAL A 200 3.57 11.21 15.67
N SER A 201 2.58 11.84 16.30
CA SER A 201 1.51 12.57 15.61
C SER A 201 1.95 13.95 15.09
N SER A 202 1.14 14.59 14.24
CA SER A 202 1.23 16.03 13.90
C SER A 202 1.34 16.90 15.15
N ASP A 203 0.58 16.51 16.16
CA ASP A 203 0.49 17.20 17.44
C ASP A 203 1.65 16.91 18.38
N GLY A 204 2.59 16.05 17.96
CA GLY A 204 3.78 15.69 18.73
C GLY A 204 3.49 14.75 19.89
N GLU A 205 2.38 14.03 19.85
CA GLU A 205 2.08 12.94 20.79
C GLU A 205 2.90 11.71 20.43
N LEU A 206 3.34 10.97 21.45
CA LEU A 206 4.26 9.83 21.30
C LEU A 206 3.54 8.52 21.62
N TYR A 207 3.40 7.65 20.64
CA TYR A 207 2.82 6.31 20.79
C TYR A 207 3.92 5.25 20.73
N THR A 208 3.96 4.30 21.66
CA THR A 208 4.89 3.16 21.60
C THR A 208 4.17 1.83 21.80
N TRP A 209 4.72 0.75 21.24
CA TRP A 209 4.18 -0.60 21.39
C TRP A 209 5.24 -1.68 21.14
N GLY A 210 4.91 -2.91 21.51
CA GLY A 210 5.79 -4.07 21.50
C GLY A 210 6.31 -4.44 22.90
N PHE A 211 7.44 -5.13 22.97
CA PHE A 211 7.99 -5.69 24.22
C PHE A 211 8.76 -4.64 25.02
N GLY A 212 8.37 -4.44 26.28
CA GLY A 212 8.81 -3.30 27.11
C GLY A 212 9.84 -3.59 28.20
N ARG A 213 10.11 -4.86 28.54
CA ARG A 213 11.03 -5.27 29.63
C ARG A 213 12.32 -4.45 29.63
N GLY A 214 12.61 -3.71 30.71
CA GLY A 214 13.74 -2.78 30.79
C GLY A 214 13.44 -1.39 30.22
N GLY A 215 12.19 -0.93 30.37
CA GLY A 215 11.81 0.48 30.26
C GLY A 215 11.59 1.06 28.86
N ARG A 216 12.02 0.40 27.77
CA ARG A 216 12.17 1.01 26.43
C ARG A 216 10.92 1.67 25.82
N LEU A 217 9.72 1.40 26.34
CA LEU A 217 8.46 1.98 25.86
C LEU A 217 8.11 3.33 26.52
N GLY A 218 8.67 3.65 27.68
CA GLY A 218 8.40 4.94 28.34
C GLY A 218 7.22 4.92 29.33
N HIS A 219 6.51 3.80 29.46
CA HIS A 219 5.44 3.62 30.44
C HIS A 219 5.98 2.92 31.71
N PRO A 220 5.62 3.39 32.92
CA PRO A 220 6.22 2.91 34.18
C PRO A 220 5.78 1.49 34.58
N ASP A 221 4.58 1.09 34.18
CA ASP A 221 3.92 -0.17 34.52
C ASP A 221 4.53 -1.41 33.84
N ILE A 222 5.21 -1.25 32.70
CA ILE A 222 5.73 -2.37 31.88
C ILE A 222 7.13 -2.83 32.33
N GLN A 223 7.77 -2.15 33.29
CA GLN A 223 9.08 -2.58 33.78
C GLN A 223 9.01 -3.85 34.63
N SER A 224 7.92 -4.06 35.38
CA SER A 224 7.89 -4.96 36.54
C SER A 224 6.81 -6.04 36.45
N GLY A 225 7.18 -7.21 35.90
CA GLY A 225 6.53 -8.50 36.18
C GLY A 225 5.23 -8.81 35.44
N GLN A 226 4.21 -7.96 35.54
CA GLN A 226 2.81 -8.40 35.33
C GLN A 226 2.27 -8.17 33.91
N THR A 227 2.85 -7.25 33.14
CA THR A 227 2.59 -7.11 31.69
C THR A 227 3.90 -6.72 31.03
N THR A 228 4.39 -7.53 30.09
CA THR A 228 5.76 -7.38 29.55
C THR A 228 5.81 -6.72 28.18
N ALA A 229 4.65 -6.51 27.54
CA ALA A 229 4.51 -5.89 26.24
C ALA A 229 3.22 -5.06 26.16
N VAL A 230 3.21 -4.04 25.31
CA VAL A 230 2.03 -3.29 24.89
C VAL A 230 1.61 -3.82 23.52
N ILE A 231 0.38 -4.29 23.42
CA ILE A 231 -0.14 -5.08 22.28
C ILE A 231 -0.52 -4.19 21.09
N THR A 232 -1.06 -3.00 21.37
CA THR A 232 -1.46 -1.96 20.41
C THR A 232 -0.82 -0.62 20.81
N PRO A 233 -0.54 0.30 19.85
CA PRO A 233 -0.01 1.64 20.10
C PRO A 233 -0.60 2.36 21.33
N ARG A 234 0.25 2.69 22.31
CA ARG A 234 -0.14 3.37 23.57
C ARG A 234 0.56 4.71 23.72
N LEU A 235 -0.20 5.75 24.09
CA LEU A 235 0.30 7.10 24.34
C LEU A 235 1.23 7.16 25.57
N VAL A 236 2.41 7.77 25.41
CA VAL A 236 3.39 7.99 26.49
C VAL A 236 3.12 9.33 27.18
N THR A 237 2.33 9.29 28.25
CA THR A 237 1.90 10.47 29.01
C THR A 237 2.91 10.91 30.09
N VAL A 238 3.64 9.95 30.69
CA VAL A 238 4.54 10.19 31.82
C VAL A 238 5.91 10.71 31.35
N GLY A 239 6.53 11.61 32.13
CA GLY A 239 7.89 12.12 31.90
C GLY A 239 7.99 13.28 30.88
N LEU A 240 7.13 13.30 29.86
CA LEU A 240 7.10 14.38 28.86
C LEU A 240 6.27 15.59 29.30
N GLY A 241 5.10 15.35 29.92
CA GLY A 241 4.12 16.41 30.21
C GLY A 241 3.59 17.03 28.91
N ARG A 242 3.35 18.36 28.90
CA ARG A 242 2.84 19.09 27.71
C ARG A 242 3.86 19.29 26.57
N LYS A 243 4.97 18.54 26.55
CA LYS A 243 6.04 18.69 25.54
C LYS A 243 5.73 17.92 24.25
N LYS A 244 5.49 18.65 23.15
CA LYS A 244 5.34 18.08 21.81
C LYS A 244 6.67 17.48 21.31
N VAL A 245 6.64 16.24 20.82
CA VAL A 245 7.76 15.52 20.20
C VAL A 245 7.86 15.87 18.72
N ASN A 246 9.09 16.03 18.20
CA ASN A 246 9.32 16.35 16.79
C ASN A 246 10.18 15.30 16.05
N VAL A 247 11.11 14.64 16.75
CA VAL A 247 12.02 13.64 16.15
C VAL A 247 12.21 12.46 17.09
N VAL A 248 12.33 11.25 16.54
CA VAL A 248 12.43 9.99 17.29
C VAL A 248 13.41 9.00 16.65
N ALA A 249 14.15 8.26 17.48
CA ALA A 249 14.93 7.10 17.09
C ALA A 249 14.74 5.95 18.09
N ALA A 250 14.44 4.76 17.58
CA ALA A 250 14.17 3.54 18.36
C ALA A 250 15.32 2.54 18.27
N ALA A 251 15.95 2.19 19.40
CA ALA A 251 16.97 1.16 19.48
C ALA A 251 16.44 -0.15 20.09
N LYS A 252 17.25 -1.21 20.01
CA LYS A 252 16.91 -2.53 20.59
C LYS A 252 16.59 -2.44 22.08
N HIS A 253 17.25 -1.56 22.83
CA HIS A 253 17.20 -1.53 24.29
C HIS A 253 16.76 -0.19 24.89
N HIS A 254 16.66 0.86 24.09
CA HIS A 254 16.35 2.22 24.53
C HIS A 254 15.73 3.05 23.40
N THR A 255 15.24 4.24 23.74
CA THR A 255 14.58 5.17 22.81
C THR A 255 15.09 6.58 23.07
N VAL A 256 15.21 7.36 21.99
CA VAL A 256 15.76 8.72 21.99
C VAL A 256 14.82 9.62 21.22
N ILE A 257 14.45 10.78 21.77
CA ILE A 257 13.61 11.77 21.08
C ILE A 257 14.15 13.20 21.27
N ALA A 258 13.80 14.07 20.34
CA ALA A 258 13.90 15.52 20.49
C ALA A 258 12.49 16.16 20.46
N THR A 259 12.23 17.08 21.39
CA THR A 259 10.99 17.86 21.42
C THR A 259 10.97 18.95 20.34
N SER A 260 9.85 19.59 20.08
CA SER A 260 9.78 20.75 19.16
C SER A 260 10.66 21.93 19.60
N ALA A 261 10.92 22.05 20.91
CA ALA A 261 11.90 22.98 21.47
C ALA A 261 13.36 22.55 21.23
N GLY A 262 13.60 21.25 20.97
CA GLY A 262 14.91 20.65 20.78
C GLY A 262 15.52 20.07 22.05
N GLU A 263 14.73 19.87 23.11
CA GLU A 263 15.19 19.16 24.32
C GLU A 263 15.35 17.66 24.01
N LEU A 264 16.50 17.09 24.36
CA LEU A 264 16.78 15.67 24.23
C LEU A 264 16.21 14.87 25.42
N PHE A 265 15.40 13.85 25.14
CA PHE A 265 14.88 12.90 26.13
C PHE A 265 15.26 11.46 25.77
N THR A 266 15.64 10.66 26.77
CA THR A 266 16.09 9.27 26.61
C THR A 266 15.58 8.37 27.74
N TRP A 267 15.29 7.11 27.42
CA TRP A 267 14.84 6.09 28.38
C TRP A 267 15.06 4.67 27.85
N GLY A 268 14.98 3.67 28.74
CA GLY A 268 15.29 2.26 28.49
C GLY A 268 16.52 1.79 29.27
N SER A 269 17.30 0.88 28.70
CA SER A 269 18.55 0.37 29.30
C SER A 269 19.72 1.34 29.12
N ASN A 270 20.56 1.48 30.15
CA ASN A 270 21.73 2.37 30.18
C ASN A 270 23.05 1.64 30.50
N ARG A 271 23.09 0.30 30.43
CA ARG A 271 24.26 -0.54 30.79
C ARG A 271 25.57 -0.22 30.08
N GLU A 272 25.53 0.57 29.01
CA GLU A 272 26.69 1.04 28.24
C GLU A 272 26.71 2.58 28.15
N GLY A 273 26.01 3.30 29.04
CA GLY A 273 25.93 4.77 29.07
C GLY A 273 25.07 5.41 27.98
N GLN A 274 24.33 4.62 27.19
CA GLN A 274 23.63 5.07 25.97
C GLN A 274 22.49 6.09 26.18
N LEU A 275 22.05 6.34 27.42
CA LEU A 275 21.01 7.34 27.70
C LEU A 275 21.58 8.75 27.90
N GLY A 276 22.88 8.92 28.15
CA GLY A 276 23.53 10.23 28.25
C GLY A 276 23.54 10.84 29.65
N TYR A 277 23.32 10.02 30.68
CA TYR A 277 23.54 10.38 32.08
C TYR A 277 24.17 9.21 32.87
N PRO A 278 25.00 9.50 33.89
CA PRO A 278 25.65 8.50 34.75
C PRO A 278 24.68 7.90 35.79
N SER A 279 25.15 6.87 36.50
CA SER A 279 24.57 6.34 37.75
C SER A 279 23.10 5.90 37.68
N VAL A 280 22.64 5.47 36.50
CA VAL A 280 21.31 4.88 36.27
C VAL A 280 21.50 3.67 35.36
N ASP A 281 21.04 2.48 35.74
CA ASP A 281 21.14 1.27 34.89
C ASP A 281 19.99 1.11 33.90
N THR A 282 18.80 1.60 34.27
CA THR A 282 17.57 1.53 33.47
C THR A 282 16.63 2.66 33.90
N GLN A 283 16.00 3.30 32.93
CA GLN A 283 15.04 4.38 33.10
C GLN A 283 13.71 3.96 32.45
N PRO A 284 12.59 3.80 33.18
CA PRO A 284 11.32 3.35 32.61
C PRO A 284 10.57 4.41 31.79
N THR A 285 10.77 5.68 32.09
CA THR A 285 9.99 6.81 31.57
C THR A 285 10.90 7.90 30.97
N PRO A 286 10.46 8.66 29.95
CA PRO A 286 11.28 9.68 29.30
C PRO A 286 11.94 10.66 30.28
N ARG A 287 13.28 10.72 30.26
CA ARG A 287 14.08 11.62 31.10
C ARG A 287 14.93 12.56 30.25
N ARG A 288 14.95 13.84 30.59
CA ARG A 288 15.75 14.86 29.89
C ARG A 288 17.25 14.64 30.12
N VAL A 289 18.02 14.73 29.04
CA VAL A 289 19.49 14.68 29.05
C VAL A 289 20.04 16.06 29.36
N SER A 290 20.05 16.45 30.65
CA SER A 290 20.37 17.82 31.09
C SER A 290 21.82 18.26 30.86
N SER A 291 22.71 17.35 30.51
CA SER A 291 24.10 17.59 30.09
C SER A 291 24.19 18.24 28.70
N LEU A 292 23.19 18.05 27.84
CA LEU A 292 23.15 18.63 26.49
C LEU A 292 22.22 19.86 26.49
N LYS A 293 22.80 21.03 26.22
CA LYS A 293 22.08 22.33 26.27
C LYS A 293 21.67 22.84 24.87
N GLN A 294 22.35 22.36 23.83
CA GLN A 294 22.08 22.66 22.44
C GLN A 294 20.67 22.19 22.03
N ARG A 295 20.06 22.91 21.08
CA ARG A 295 18.75 22.59 20.51
C ARG A 295 18.91 21.51 19.45
N ILE A 296 18.34 20.33 19.70
CA ILE A 296 18.54 19.15 18.85
C ILE A 296 17.54 19.07 17.70
N ILE A 297 18.04 18.85 16.49
CA ILE A 297 17.26 18.75 15.24
C ILE A 297 17.19 17.33 14.66
N ALA A 298 18.14 16.46 15.01
CA ALA A 298 18.14 15.05 14.58
C ALA A 298 18.72 14.14 15.66
N VAL A 299 18.22 12.90 15.74
CA VAL A 299 18.66 11.89 16.71
C VAL A 299 18.80 10.52 16.04
N ALA A 300 19.76 9.71 16.51
CA ALA A 300 19.91 8.31 16.14
C ALA A 300 20.22 7.44 17.37
N ALA A 301 19.72 6.22 17.36
CA ALA A 301 19.82 5.29 18.49
C ALA A 301 20.23 3.90 18.00
N ALA A 302 21.40 3.42 18.43
CA ALA A 302 21.95 2.12 18.10
C ALA A 302 21.92 1.17 19.30
N ASN A 303 22.35 -0.09 19.14
CA ASN A 303 22.20 -1.12 20.19
C ASN A 303 22.90 -0.82 21.53
N LYS A 304 23.93 0.03 21.53
CA LYS A 304 24.76 0.37 22.71
C LYS A 304 25.26 1.82 22.72
N HIS A 305 24.88 2.63 21.74
CA HIS A 305 25.32 4.03 21.61
C HIS A 305 24.21 4.87 20.99
N SER A 306 24.33 6.18 21.14
CA SER A 306 23.36 7.17 20.69
C SER A 306 24.10 8.35 20.07
N ALA A 307 23.42 9.08 19.20
CA ALA A 307 23.95 10.29 18.58
C ALA A 307 22.85 11.33 18.36
N ALA A 308 23.24 12.61 18.33
CA ALA A 308 22.37 13.75 18.08
C ALA A 308 23.08 14.81 17.24
N VAL A 309 22.31 15.59 16.49
CA VAL A 309 22.78 16.77 15.75
C VAL A 309 22.03 18.00 16.26
N ALA A 310 22.78 19.03 16.62
CA ALA A 310 22.24 20.33 17.04
C ALA A 310 21.84 21.20 15.83
N ASP A 311 21.04 22.24 16.05
CA ASP A 311 20.70 23.26 15.06
C ASP A 311 21.91 24.07 14.58
N THR A 312 22.95 24.19 15.41
CA THR A 312 24.30 24.63 15.04
C THR A 312 25.00 23.73 14.00
N GLY A 313 24.46 22.52 13.78
CA GLY A 313 25.06 21.47 12.97
C GLY A 313 26.12 20.64 13.68
N GLU A 314 26.38 20.89 14.97
CA GLU A 314 27.34 20.12 15.79
C GLU A 314 26.84 18.69 16.05
N VAL A 315 27.76 17.72 16.00
CA VAL A 315 27.46 16.29 16.18
C VAL A 315 27.91 15.82 17.56
N PHE A 316 26.98 15.25 18.33
CA PHE A 316 27.23 14.69 19.66
C PHE A 316 27.01 13.18 19.63
N THR A 317 27.89 12.42 20.31
CA THR A 317 27.78 10.97 20.48
C THR A 317 27.95 10.59 21.95
N TRP A 318 27.41 9.44 22.36
CA TRP A 318 27.64 8.84 23.68
C TRP A 318 27.27 7.35 23.69
N GLY A 319 27.76 6.63 24.71
CA GLY A 319 27.55 5.21 24.94
C GLY A 319 28.82 4.36 24.80
N SER A 320 28.68 3.13 24.33
CA SER A 320 29.79 2.20 24.09
C SER A 320 30.72 2.68 22.98
N ASN A 321 32.04 2.54 23.16
CA ASN A 321 33.05 2.90 22.14
C ASN A 321 33.97 1.72 21.74
N LYS A 322 33.47 0.48 21.85
CA LYS A 322 34.31 -0.72 21.67
C LYS A 322 34.84 -0.86 20.23
N GLU A 323 34.05 -0.49 19.24
CA GLU A 323 34.41 -0.50 17.81
C GLU A 323 34.74 0.91 17.26
N GLY A 324 34.98 1.91 18.10
CA GLY A 324 35.25 3.30 17.69
C GLY A 324 34.02 4.13 17.26
N GLN A 325 32.81 3.60 17.49
CA GLN A 325 31.53 4.17 17.03
C GLN A 325 31.18 5.59 17.55
N LEU A 326 31.91 6.12 18.54
CA LEU A 326 31.72 7.49 19.02
C LEU A 326 32.52 8.53 18.22
N GLY A 327 33.57 8.13 17.49
CA GLY A 327 34.33 9.00 16.58
C GLY A 327 35.43 9.85 17.24
N TYR A 328 35.81 9.55 18.48
CA TYR A 328 36.79 10.34 19.26
C TYR A 328 38.27 9.99 18.98
N GLY A 329 38.58 9.20 17.94
CA GLY A 329 39.95 8.74 17.67
C GLY A 329 40.42 7.54 18.51
N THR A 330 39.56 6.98 19.37
CA THR A 330 39.86 5.76 20.15
C THR A 330 38.84 4.65 19.90
N SER A 331 39.25 3.40 20.13
CA SER A 331 38.42 2.19 20.18
C SER A 331 38.69 1.42 21.49
N ASN A 332 37.96 0.33 21.74
CA ASN A 332 38.03 -0.52 22.95
C ASN A 332 38.05 0.26 24.30
N SER A 333 37.53 1.49 24.30
CA SER A 333 37.57 2.39 25.45
C SER A 333 36.40 2.15 26.39
N ALA A 334 36.50 2.65 27.63
CA ALA A 334 35.35 2.73 28.53
C ALA A 334 34.18 3.48 27.87
N SER A 335 32.95 3.04 28.17
CA SER A 335 31.74 3.60 27.57
C SER A 335 31.47 5.01 28.14
N ASN A 336 31.33 6.00 27.25
CA ASN A 336 31.11 7.39 27.64
C ASN A 336 29.62 7.63 27.97
N CYS A 337 29.28 7.83 29.24
CA CYS A 337 27.90 8.04 29.67
C CYS A 337 27.40 9.50 29.54
N ILE A 338 28.18 10.42 28.97
CA ILE A 338 27.82 11.85 28.81
C ILE A 338 27.94 12.25 27.33
N PRO A 339 26.94 12.94 26.73
CA PRO A 339 27.05 13.49 25.37
C PRO A 339 28.30 14.35 25.18
N ARG A 340 29.16 13.98 24.23
CA ARG A 340 30.37 14.73 23.88
C ARG A 340 30.40 14.97 22.37
N MET A 341 30.84 16.18 21.98
CA MET A 341 30.99 16.58 20.59
C MET A 341 32.10 15.78 19.89
N VAL A 342 31.88 15.44 18.62
CA VAL A 342 32.88 14.83 17.75
C VAL A 342 33.79 15.91 17.18
N GLU A 343 34.85 16.29 17.91
CA GLU A 343 35.77 17.41 17.56
C GLU A 343 36.30 17.37 16.12
N TYR A 344 36.50 16.19 15.53
CA TYR A 344 36.95 16.04 14.13
C TYR A 344 35.96 16.63 13.10
N LEU A 345 34.67 16.76 13.47
CA LEU A 345 33.60 17.29 12.63
C LEU A 345 33.33 18.80 12.87
N LYS A 346 34.08 19.43 13.78
CA LYS A 346 33.93 20.84 14.16
C LYS A 346 34.14 21.77 12.96
N GLY A 347 33.32 22.83 12.88
CA GLY A 347 33.34 23.78 11.75
C GLY A 347 32.60 23.31 10.50
N LYS A 348 31.96 22.12 10.52
CA LYS A 348 31.01 21.68 9.50
C LYS A 348 29.59 21.61 10.05
N VAL A 349 28.61 21.89 9.19
CA VAL A 349 27.19 21.95 9.55
C VAL A 349 26.49 20.67 9.08
N PHE A 350 26.12 19.80 10.02
CA PHE A 350 25.37 18.57 9.74
C PHE A 350 23.86 18.77 9.85
N LYS A 351 23.08 18.03 9.05
CA LYS A 351 21.61 18.10 9.02
C LYS A 351 20.93 16.86 9.60
N GLY A 352 21.61 15.71 9.61
CA GLY A 352 21.05 14.48 10.11
C GLY A 352 22.07 13.39 10.37
N VAL A 353 21.63 12.37 11.11
CA VAL A 353 22.44 11.29 11.66
C VAL A 353 21.68 9.95 11.56
N SER A 354 22.41 8.87 11.32
CA SER A 354 21.89 7.49 11.38
C SER A 354 22.93 6.60 12.06
N ALA A 355 22.52 5.65 12.90
CA ALA A 355 23.46 4.85 13.68
C ALA A 355 22.95 3.42 13.86
N ALA A 356 23.83 2.44 13.65
CA ALA A 356 23.48 1.04 13.71
C ALA A 356 24.61 0.20 14.30
N LYS A 357 24.29 -0.51 15.40
CA LYS A 357 25.10 -1.51 16.16
C LYS A 357 26.57 -1.17 16.50
N TYR A 358 27.41 -0.88 15.51
CA TYR A 358 28.85 -0.67 15.59
C TYR A 358 29.34 0.58 14.87
N HIS A 359 28.48 1.32 14.15
CA HIS A 359 28.87 2.51 13.40
C HIS A 359 27.82 3.63 13.41
N THR A 360 28.24 4.79 12.95
CA THR A 360 27.48 6.04 12.88
C THR A 360 27.74 6.73 11.54
N LEU A 361 26.68 7.28 10.95
CA LEU A 361 26.66 8.10 9.74
C LEU A 361 26.14 9.49 10.07
N VAL A 362 26.67 10.52 9.41
CA VAL A 362 26.06 11.87 9.35
C VAL A 362 26.11 12.41 7.93
N PHE A 363 25.19 13.33 7.60
CA PHE A 363 25.24 14.07 6.34
C PHE A 363 25.18 15.59 6.53
N GLY A 364 26.01 16.29 5.76
CA GLY A 364 26.23 17.74 5.82
C GLY A 364 25.21 18.55 5.03
N ALA A 365 25.10 19.84 5.34
CA ALA A 365 24.37 20.81 4.53
C ALA A 365 24.95 20.94 3.10
N ASP A 366 26.24 20.62 2.94
CA ASP A 366 27.03 20.54 1.71
C ASP A 366 26.90 19.20 0.96
N GLY A 367 26.07 18.27 1.46
CA GLY A 367 25.90 16.93 0.91
C GLY A 367 27.07 15.96 1.18
N GLU A 368 28.05 16.29 2.04
CA GLU A 368 29.05 15.29 2.45
C GLU A 368 28.47 14.28 3.42
N VAL A 369 28.81 13.01 3.22
CA VAL A 369 28.51 11.94 4.18
C VAL A 369 29.79 11.54 4.91
N PHE A 370 29.72 11.46 6.23
CA PHE A 370 30.80 10.96 7.07
C PHE A 370 30.39 9.68 7.80
N THR A 371 31.33 8.77 8.01
CA THR A 371 31.13 7.46 8.66
C THR A 371 32.29 7.09 9.57
N TRP A 372 32.00 6.43 10.69
CA TRP A 372 32.98 5.88 11.65
C TRP A 372 32.35 4.77 12.50
N GLY A 373 33.18 3.96 13.13
CA GLY A 373 32.80 2.66 13.71
C GLY A 373 33.40 1.49 12.92
N HIS A 374 33.05 0.25 13.27
CA HIS A 374 33.70 -0.94 12.71
C HIS A 374 35.25 -0.86 12.74
N ARG A 375 35.82 -0.38 13.86
CA ARG A 375 37.26 -0.10 14.09
C ARG A 375 37.80 1.16 13.42
N LEU A 376 37.05 1.83 12.54
CA LEU A 376 37.39 3.16 12.07
C LEU A 376 37.08 4.19 13.17
N VAL A 377 38.10 4.62 13.91
CA VAL A 377 37.97 5.46 15.10
C VAL A 377 37.78 6.97 14.83
N THR A 378 38.08 7.41 13.62
CA THR A 378 37.92 8.81 13.16
C THR A 378 36.92 8.90 12.00
N PRO A 379 36.06 9.93 11.95
CA PRO A 379 35.15 10.14 10.83
C PRO A 379 35.86 10.24 9.48
N ARG A 380 35.58 9.32 8.54
CA ARG A 380 35.99 9.44 7.14
C ARG A 380 34.82 9.92 6.28
N ARG A 381 35.14 10.75 5.29
CA ARG A 381 34.21 11.15 4.23
C ARG A 381 33.99 10.00 3.25
N VAL A 382 32.73 9.68 2.94
CA VAL A 382 32.36 8.75 1.87
C VAL A 382 32.37 9.50 0.53
N VAL A 383 33.00 8.93 -0.50
CA VAL A 383 33.03 9.51 -1.85
C VAL A 383 31.80 9.05 -2.63
N ILE A 384 30.72 9.83 -2.55
CA ILE A 384 29.50 9.60 -3.32
C ILE A 384 29.63 10.32 -4.68
N ALA A 385 29.68 9.55 -5.76
CA ALA A 385 29.76 10.04 -7.13
C ALA A 385 29.06 9.06 -8.09
N ARG A 386 28.45 9.57 -9.17
CA ARG A 386 27.87 8.72 -10.22
C ARG A 386 29.00 8.01 -10.98
N CYS A 387 29.07 6.68 -10.91
CA CYS A 387 30.01 5.88 -11.69
C CYS A 387 29.61 5.84 -13.17
N LEU A 388 30.02 6.86 -13.92
CA LEU A 388 30.04 6.82 -15.38
C LEU A 388 30.92 5.65 -15.84
N LYS A 389 30.37 4.70 -16.60
CA LYS A 389 31.18 3.65 -17.26
C LYS A 389 32.20 4.33 -18.18
N LYS A 390 33.48 3.95 -18.08
CA LYS A 390 34.53 4.42 -19.00
C LYS A 390 34.25 3.92 -20.43
N GLY A 391 33.65 4.78 -21.25
CA GLY A 391 33.60 4.61 -22.70
C GLY A 391 34.95 4.93 -23.33
N GLY A 392 35.89 3.98 -23.28
CA GLY A 392 37.23 4.12 -23.86
C GLY A 392 38.23 4.91 -23.02
N ASN A 393 39.41 5.18 -23.60
CA ASN A 393 40.57 5.77 -22.92
C ASN A 393 40.50 7.30 -22.72
N ALA A 394 39.41 7.96 -23.10
CA ALA A 394 39.25 9.41 -22.92
C ALA A 394 38.79 9.76 -21.49
N ASN A 395 39.62 10.48 -20.73
CA ASN A 395 39.20 11.11 -19.47
C ASN A 395 38.32 12.34 -19.77
N VAL A 396 37.02 12.13 -20.03
CA VAL A 396 36.07 13.21 -20.31
C VAL A 396 35.78 14.03 -19.06
N LYS A 397 36.53 15.13 -18.88
CA LYS A 397 36.30 16.14 -17.83
C LYS A 397 35.07 17.00 -18.18
N PHE A 398 33.87 16.51 -17.88
CA PHE A 398 32.67 17.35 -17.94
C PHE A 398 32.80 18.55 -16.97
N HIS A 399 32.55 19.75 -17.47
CA HIS A 399 32.46 20.95 -16.64
C HIS A 399 31.14 20.94 -15.86
N ARG A 400 31.22 21.23 -14.55
CA ARG A 400 30.07 21.45 -13.64
C ARG A 400 28.93 20.42 -13.79
N MET A 401 29.21 19.15 -13.46
CA MET A 401 28.18 18.36 -12.80
C MET A 401 27.85 19.06 -11.48
N GLU A 402 26.57 19.33 -11.22
CA GLU A 402 26.14 19.85 -9.93
C GLU A 402 26.51 18.86 -8.82
N ARG A 403 26.86 19.39 -7.65
CA ARG A 403 27.28 18.57 -6.51
C ARG A 403 26.09 17.76 -6.02
N LEU A 404 26.18 16.43 -6.09
CA LEU A 404 25.16 15.51 -5.58
C LEU A 404 24.81 15.86 -4.12
N GLN A 405 23.62 16.43 -3.91
CA GLN A 405 23.15 16.78 -2.58
C GLN A 405 22.50 15.56 -1.94
N VAL A 406 23.15 14.98 -0.93
CA VAL A 406 22.56 13.92 -0.09
C VAL A 406 21.50 14.54 0.82
N ILE A 407 20.30 13.96 0.81
CA ILE A 407 19.14 14.40 1.60
C ILE A 407 18.78 13.46 2.75
N SER A 408 19.23 12.20 2.69
CA SER A 408 19.01 11.21 3.74
C SER A 408 20.07 10.11 3.71
N VAL A 409 20.34 9.50 4.86
CA VAL A 409 21.24 8.34 5.01
C VAL A 409 20.61 7.31 5.96
N ALA A 410 20.81 6.02 5.67
CA ALA A 410 20.35 4.94 6.54
C ALA A 410 21.46 3.92 6.81
N ALA A 411 21.73 3.67 8.09
CA ALA A 411 22.72 2.70 8.55
C ALA A 411 22.06 1.34 8.81
N GLY A 412 22.48 0.29 8.11
CA GLY A 412 22.24 -1.10 8.48
C GLY A 412 23.36 -1.65 9.37
N VAL A 413 23.38 -2.95 9.69
CA VAL A 413 24.39 -3.50 10.61
C VAL A 413 25.75 -3.82 9.97
N MET A 414 25.79 -3.94 8.64
CA MET A 414 27.04 -4.13 7.87
C MET A 414 27.15 -3.19 6.66
N HIS A 415 26.08 -2.47 6.34
CA HIS A 415 25.93 -1.68 5.13
C HIS A 415 25.34 -0.32 5.45
N SER A 416 25.48 0.62 4.51
CA SER A 416 24.89 1.94 4.61
C SER A 416 24.39 2.38 3.24
N THR A 417 23.34 3.19 3.24
CA THR A 417 22.78 3.80 2.03
C THR A 417 22.66 5.31 2.17
N ALA A 418 22.74 6.01 1.04
CA ALA A 418 22.49 7.45 0.92
C ALA A 418 21.54 7.73 -0.23
N LEU A 419 20.60 8.64 0.00
CA LEU A 419 19.65 9.15 -1.00
C LEU A 419 20.05 10.57 -1.39
N THR A 420 20.14 10.85 -2.68
CA THR A 420 20.38 12.20 -3.21
C THR A 420 19.09 12.88 -3.68
N ALA A 421 19.09 14.21 -3.76
CA ALA A 421 17.91 15.04 -4.06
C ALA A 421 17.25 14.78 -5.43
N ASP A 422 17.98 14.13 -6.35
CA ASP A 422 17.53 13.65 -7.66
C ASP A 422 16.85 12.26 -7.61
N GLY A 423 16.63 11.72 -6.41
CA GLY A 423 16.04 10.41 -6.18
C GLY A 423 16.99 9.24 -6.47
N ALA A 424 18.29 9.48 -6.70
CA ALA A 424 19.28 8.44 -6.93
C ALA A 424 19.77 7.83 -5.60
N LEU A 425 20.03 6.52 -5.63
CA LEU A 425 20.35 5.72 -4.46
C LEU A 425 21.77 5.14 -4.52
N PHE A 426 22.51 5.31 -3.42
CA PHE A 426 23.87 4.86 -3.25
C PHE A 426 24.01 3.88 -2.08
N TYR A 427 24.96 2.95 -2.17
CA TYR A 427 25.20 1.87 -1.20
C TYR A 427 26.70 1.59 -1.02
N TRP A 428 27.11 1.30 0.22
CA TRP A 428 28.46 0.79 0.53
C TRP A 428 28.43 -0.17 1.73
N ASN A 429 29.41 -1.08 1.78
CA ASN A 429 29.71 -1.86 2.96
C ASN A 429 30.36 -0.95 4.01
N SER A 430 29.81 -0.92 5.24
CA SER A 430 30.25 -0.03 6.33
C SER A 430 31.43 -0.57 7.13
N SER A 431 31.84 -1.82 6.85
CA SER A 431 33.07 -2.45 7.33
C SER A 431 34.19 -2.47 6.28
N ASP A 432 33.96 -1.91 5.09
CA ASP A 432 34.99 -1.73 4.06
C ASP A 432 35.81 -0.47 4.37
N LEU A 433 37.13 -0.62 4.55
CA LEU A 433 38.03 0.48 4.90
C LEU A 433 38.19 1.51 3.77
N ASP A 434 37.98 1.09 2.53
CA ASP A 434 38.03 1.94 1.33
C ASP A 434 36.69 2.65 1.05
N LEU A 435 35.63 2.31 1.81
CA LEU A 435 34.29 2.93 1.73
C LEU A 435 33.73 2.99 0.30
N ARG A 436 33.96 1.93 -0.49
CA ARG A 436 33.66 1.84 -1.92
C ARG A 436 32.15 1.95 -2.18
N CYS A 437 31.73 3.15 -2.55
CA CYS A 437 30.35 3.52 -2.80
C CYS A 437 29.92 3.17 -4.24
N GLN A 438 28.74 2.59 -4.39
CA GLN A 438 28.16 2.17 -5.68
C GLN A 438 26.75 2.74 -5.85
N GLN A 439 26.36 3.06 -7.09
CA GLN A 439 25.01 3.51 -7.44
C GLN A 439 24.11 2.31 -7.78
N ILE A 440 22.88 2.29 -7.24
CA ILE A 440 21.92 1.20 -7.46
C ILE A 440 21.09 1.49 -8.71
N PHE A 441 21.61 1.07 -9.86
CA PHE A 441 21.02 1.38 -11.18
C PHE A 441 19.63 0.77 -11.41
N SER A 442 19.24 -0.28 -10.69
CA SER A 442 17.90 -0.89 -10.74
C SER A 442 16.78 0.02 -10.22
N MET A 443 17.12 1.07 -9.46
CA MET A 443 16.17 2.08 -8.95
C MET A 443 16.20 3.40 -9.75
N CYS A 444 17.05 3.52 -10.78
CA CYS A 444 17.10 4.70 -11.63
C CYS A 444 15.74 4.95 -12.30
N GLY A 445 15.30 6.21 -12.33
CA GLY A 445 14.01 6.61 -12.88
C GLY A 445 12.79 6.35 -11.98
N ARG A 446 12.94 5.62 -10.85
CA ARG A 446 11.84 5.39 -9.90
C ARG A 446 11.71 6.46 -8.80
N ASN A 447 12.58 7.47 -8.79
CA ASN A 447 12.58 8.64 -7.89
C ASN A 447 12.30 8.31 -6.41
N VAL A 448 13.32 7.86 -5.68
CA VAL A 448 13.18 7.47 -4.27
C VAL A 448 13.06 8.72 -3.38
N VAL A 449 12.15 8.70 -2.40
CA VAL A 449 11.89 9.84 -1.48
C VAL A 449 12.17 9.54 -0.01
N SER A 450 12.08 8.27 0.41
CA SER A 450 12.39 7.85 1.79
C SER A 450 13.17 6.53 1.78
N ILE A 451 14.12 6.40 2.71
CA ILE A 451 14.97 5.22 2.88
C ILE A 451 15.06 4.84 4.35
N SER A 452 15.12 3.55 4.65
CA SER A 452 15.39 3.04 5.99
C SER A 452 16.10 1.69 5.93
N ALA A 453 17.02 1.46 6.87
CA ALA A 453 17.83 0.25 6.95
C ALA A 453 17.71 -0.34 8.35
N GLY A 454 17.38 -1.63 8.42
CA GLY A 454 17.40 -2.43 9.63
C GLY A 454 18.66 -3.29 9.69
N LYS A 455 18.60 -4.39 10.44
CA LYS A 455 19.76 -5.27 10.63
C LYS A 455 20.26 -5.92 9.34
N TYR A 456 19.33 -6.36 8.48
CA TYR A 456 19.61 -7.03 7.21
C TYR A 456 18.76 -6.48 6.06
N TRP A 457 17.56 -5.96 6.36
CA TRP A 457 16.66 -5.44 5.36
C TRP A 457 16.89 -3.95 5.14
N THR A 458 16.71 -3.49 3.90
CA THR A 458 16.62 -2.07 3.54
C THR A 458 15.31 -1.86 2.81
N ALA A 459 14.55 -0.83 3.18
CA ALA A 459 13.32 -0.43 2.52
C ALA A 459 13.46 0.98 1.91
N LEU A 460 12.75 1.19 0.80
CA LEU A 460 12.68 2.44 0.04
C LEU A 460 11.21 2.77 -0.23
N ALA A 461 10.85 4.04 -0.26
CA ALA A 461 9.60 4.53 -0.86
C ALA A 461 9.90 5.40 -2.08
N THR A 462 9.15 5.24 -3.18
CA THR A 462 9.21 6.11 -4.37
C THR A 462 8.29 7.32 -4.23
N SER A 463 8.47 8.33 -5.10
CA SER A 463 7.53 9.46 -5.19
C SER A 463 6.11 9.05 -5.60
N THR A 464 5.95 7.90 -6.28
CA THR A 464 4.66 7.27 -6.60
C THR A 464 4.06 6.46 -5.44
N GLY A 465 4.72 6.44 -4.28
CA GLY A 465 4.25 5.76 -3.08
C GLY A 465 4.42 4.24 -3.08
N ASP A 466 5.32 3.71 -3.92
CA ASP A 466 5.63 2.28 -3.99
C ASP A 466 6.77 1.92 -3.05
N VAL A 467 6.62 0.81 -2.34
CA VAL A 467 7.62 0.31 -1.40
C VAL A 467 8.47 -0.78 -2.07
N PHE A 468 9.78 -0.68 -1.90
CA PHE A 468 10.75 -1.68 -2.34
C PHE A 468 11.59 -2.16 -1.16
N MET A 469 11.91 -3.45 -1.10
CA MET A 469 12.75 -4.05 -0.05
C MET A 469 13.96 -4.80 -0.64
N CYS A 470 15.08 -4.84 0.08
CA CYS A 470 16.26 -5.65 -0.22
C CYS A 470 16.72 -6.41 1.03
N ASP A 471 17.16 -7.66 0.87
CA ASP A 471 17.73 -8.50 1.94
C ASP A 471 19.25 -8.65 1.79
N ALA A 472 19.99 -7.77 2.48
CA ALA A 472 21.45 -7.74 2.50
C ALA A 472 22.08 -8.93 3.26
N LYS A 473 21.28 -9.87 3.83
CA LYS A 473 21.84 -11.12 4.36
C LYS A 473 22.28 -12.08 3.24
N LYS A 474 21.65 -12.01 2.06
CA LYS A 474 21.77 -13.06 1.03
C LYS A 474 22.99 -12.96 0.12
N ARG A 475 23.60 -11.78 -0.02
CA ARG A 475 24.75 -11.54 -0.92
C ARG A 475 25.70 -10.54 -0.26
N LYS A 476 26.97 -10.92 -0.06
CA LYS A 476 28.01 -10.03 0.49
C LYS A 476 28.66 -9.15 -0.59
N ASP A 477 28.82 -9.70 -1.78
CA ASP A 477 29.76 -9.20 -2.80
C ASP A 477 29.06 -8.80 -4.12
N GLU A 478 27.72 -8.84 -4.16
CA GLU A 478 26.90 -8.38 -5.29
C GLU A 478 26.13 -7.09 -4.96
N THR A 479 25.68 -6.37 -5.98
CA THR A 479 24.82 -5.20 -5.82
C THR A 479 23.46 -5.58 -5.21
N PRO A 480 22.91 -4.75 -4.30
CA PRO A 480 21.63 -5.05 -3.66
C PRO A 480 20.46 -4.98 -4.67
N VAL A 481 19.79 -6.11 -4.87
CA VAL A 481 18.57 -6.21 -5.68
C VAL A 481 17.36 -5.82 -4.81
N PHE A 482 16.59 -4.86 -5.27
CA PHE A 482 15.36 -4.40 -4.63
C PHE A 482 14.15 -5.04 -5.29
N THR A 483 13.29 -5.67 -4.47
CA THR A 483 12.03 -6.29 -4.88
C THR A 483 10.87 -5.43 -4.39
N ARG A 484 9.86 -5.24 -5.23
CA ARG A 484 8.63 -4.50 -4.88
C ARG A 484 7.87 -5.21 -3.75
N VAL A 485 7.21 -4.42 -2.90
CA VAL A 485 6.28 -4.90 -1.87
C VAL A 485 4.86 -4.68 -2.35
N ASN A 486 4.09 -5.76 -2.47
CA ASN A 486 2.71 -5.71 -2.94
C ASN A 486 1.74 -5.50 -1.75
N GLY A 487 0.57 -4.91 -2.03
CA GLY A 487 -0.46 -4.63 -1.01
C GLY A 487 -0.27 -3.34 -0.21
N VAL A 488 0.68 -2.48 -0.60
CA VAL A 488 0.85 -1.10 -0.08
C VAL A 488 1.04 -0.14 -1.25
N LYS A 489 0.40 1.03 -1.14
CA LYS A 489 0.55 2.17 -2.04
C LYS A 489 0.53 3.48 -1.24
N ARG A 490 0.88 4.59 -1.89
CA ARG A 490 0.95 5.95 -1.31
C ARG A 490 1.88 6.09 -0.10
N ALA A 491 2.89 5.22 0.00
CA ALA A 491 3.90 5.29 1.05
C ALA A 491 4.70 6.60 0.97
N SER A 492 4.55 7.46 1.97
CA SER A 492 5.34 8.68 2.12
C SER A 492 6.61 8.46 2.95
N SER A 493 6.62 7.44 3.83
CA SER A 493 7.82 7.05 4.57
C SER A 493 7.87 5.56 4.93
N VAL A 494 9.09 5.03 5.06
CA VAL A 494 9.41 3.62 5.36
C VAL A 494 10.27 3.53 6.62
N CYS A 495 10.06 2.51 7.46
CA CYS A 495 10.92 2.22 8.60
C CYS A 495 11.14 0.71 8.78
N VAL A 496 12.38 0.31 9.09
CA VAL A 496 12.79 -1.11 9.14
C VAL A 496 13.36 -1.49 10.51
N GLY A 497 12.73 -2.43 11.19
CA GLY A 497 13.20 -3.00 12.46
C GLY A 497 14.25 -4.12 12.27
N GLU A 498 14.41 -4.99 13.27
CA GLU A 498 15.23 -6.21 13.08
C GLU A 498 14.45 -7.33 12.37
N THR A 499 13.13 -7.39 12.58
CA THR A 499 12.28 -8.51 12.16
C THR A 499 10.93 -8.08 11.57
N HIS A 500 10.69 -6.79 11.46
CA HIS A 500 9.43 -6.20 10.98
C HIS A 500 9.67 -4.87 10.27
N MET A 501 8.66 -4.36 9.60
CA MET A 501 8.66 -3.04 8.95
C MET A 501 7.41 -2.27 9.32
N LEU A 502 7.53 -0.94 9.27
CA LEU A 502 6.43 0.02 9.33
C LEU A 502 6.47 0.88 8.06
N VAL A 503 5.30 1.22 7.53
CA VAL A 503 5.13 2.19 6.44
C VAL A 503 4.09 3.21 6.84
N LEU A 504 4.37 4.46 6.54
CA LEU A 504 3.41 5.56 6.60
C LEU A 504 2.88 5.79 5.18
N SER A 505 1.60 5.55 4.94
CA SER A 505 0.91 5.91 3.70
C SER A 505 0.11 7.19 3.90
N SER A 506 0.19 8.12 2.95
CA SER A 506 -0.51 9.40 2.98
C SER A 506 -1.55 9.43 1.87
N ILE A 507 -2.83 9.32 2.26
CA ILE A 507 -3.97 8.96 1.41
C ILE A 507 -4.97 10.11 1.43
N TYR A 508 -5.64 10.41 0.32
CA TYR A 508 -6.59 11.52 0.27
C TYR A 508 -7.86 11.14 1.05
N HIS A 509 -8.19 11.92 2.08
CA HIS A 509 -9.37 11.71 2.92
C HIS A 509 -9.75 13.05 3.55
N PRO A 510 -10.77 13.74 3.01
CA PRO A 510 -11.10 15.11 3.42
C PRO A 510 -11.90 15.16 4.73
N GLU A 511 -11.43 15.95 5.70
CA GLU A 511 -12.19 16.25 6.92
C GLU A 511 -13.63 16.69 6.60
N TYR A 512 -14.60 16.07 7.28
CA TYR A 512 -16.00 16.41 7.19
C TYR A 512 -16.56 16.87 8.55
N PRO A 513 -17.32 17.98 8.63
CA PRO A 513 -17.55 18.94 7.56
C PRO A 513 -16.25 19.72 7.23
N PRO A 514 -16.07 20.17 5.97
CA PRO A 514 -14.87 20.90 5.59
C PRO A 514 -14.77 22.21 6.38
N LYS A 515 -13.69 22.37 7.15
CA LYS A 515 -13.42 23.60 7.89
C LYS A 515 -13.35 24.79 6.92
N PRO A 516 -13.98 25.93 7.23
CA PRO A 516 -13.97 27.09 6.34
C PRO A 516 -12.53 27.54 6.09
N LYS A 517 -12.19 27.79 4.82
CA LYS A 517 -10.87 28.32 4.45
C LYS A 517 -10.74 29.74 5.00
N ILE A 518 -10.09 29.89 6.16
CA ILE A 518 -9.68 31.19 6.70
C ILE A 518 -8.63 31.77 5.76
N GLN A 519 -9.07 32.51 4.74
CA GLN A 519 -8.20 33.38 3.98
C GLN A 519 -7.68 34.46 4.94
N SER A 520 -6.37 34.50 5.15
CA SER A 520 -5.69 35.48 5.99
C SER A 520 -5.64 36.85 5.32
N LYS A 521 -6.82 37.49 5.15
CA LYS A 521 -6.88 38.95 5.10
C LYS A 521 -6.19 39.47 6.36
N LYS A 522 -5.14 40.28 6.19
CA LYS A 522 -4.47 40.94 7.32
C LYS A 522 -5.52 41.72 8.11
N PRO A 523 -5.64 41.55 9.44
CA PRO A 523 -6.39 42.51 10.22
C PRO A 523 -5.66 43.86 10.14
N SER A 524 -6.38 44.89 9.69
CA SER A 524 -6.02 46.26 10.05
C SER A 524 -6.13 46.41 11.57
N SER A 525 -5.25 47.22 12.15
CA SER A 525 -5.22 47.49 13.59
C SER A 525 -6.43 48.30 14.07
N GLU A 526 -6.55 48.38 15.41
CA GLU A 526 -7.64 49.06 16.14
C GLU A 526 -8.95 48.25 16.09
N TRP A 527 -9.75 48.15 17.16
CA TRP A 527 -9.78 48.99 18.38
C TRP A 527 -9.14 48.34 19.62
N SER A 528 -8.96 49.18 20.66
CA SER A 528 -8.53 48.80 22.01
C SER A 528 -9.65 49.03 23.04
N GLY A 529 -9.60 48.29 24.15
CA GLY A 529 -10.20 48.75 25.40
C GLY A 529 -11.11 47.77 26.13
N VAL A 530 -10.80 47.58 27.42
CA VAL A 530 -11.66 47.07 28.50
C VAL A 530 -11.96 45.56 28.48
N MET A 531 -11.94 44.99 29.68
CA MET A 531 -12.24 43.63 30.09
C MET A 531 -13.18 43.73 31.31
N GLU A 532 -13.81 42.63 31.71
CA GLU A 532 -14.86 42.58 32.74
C GLU A 532 -16.17 43.29 32.31
N GLU A 533 -17.36 42.88 32.75
CA GLU A 533 -17.71 41.91 33.82
C GLU A 533 -18.90 41.03 33.40
N LEU A 534 -19.24 40.01 34.21
CA LEU A 534 -20.44 39.16 34.04
C LEU A 534 -21.54 39.62 34.99
N ASP A 535 -22.79 39.65 34.53
CA ASP A 535 -23.96 39.50 35.41
C ASP A 535 -25.16 38.90 34.66
N GLU A 536 -26.13 38.35 35.38
CA GLU A 536 -27.30 37.62 34.83
C GLU A 536 -28.63 38.44 34.92
N ASP A 537 -29.77 37.78 34.68
CA ASP A 537 -31.16 38.22 34.93
C ASP A 537 -31.71 39.54 34.32
N ILE A 538 -32.46 39.43 33.21
CA ILE A 538 -33.79 40.08 33.04
C ILE A 538 -34.75 39.09 32.33
N LEU A 539 -36.01 39.06 32.77
CA LEU A 539 -37.06 38.16 32.26
C LEU A 539 -37.79 38.65 30.98
N PHE A 540 -38.44 37.67 30.33
CA PHE A 540 -39.59 37.76 29.42
C PHE A 540 -40.36 39.09 29.34
N THR A 541 -40.59 39.57 28.12
CA THR A 541 -41.80 40.34 27.75
C THR A 541 -42.34 39.86 26.38
N ASP A 542 -43.61 39.46 26.34
CA ASP A 542 -44.31 39.15 25.09
C ASP A 542 -44.75 40.44 24.37
N VAL A 543 -44.43 40.57 23.07
CA VAL A 543 -45.05 41.53 22.17
C VAL A 543 -45.41 40.82 20.85
N LYS A 544 -46.65 40.97 20.40
CA LYS A 544 -47.16 40.36 19.16
C LYS A 544 -46.90 41.24 17.91
N PRO A 545 -46.89 40.64 16.70
CA PRO A 545 -46.31 41.27 15.51
C PRO A 545 -47.31 42.10 14.69
N GLU A 546 -46.80 43.03 13.88
CA GLU A 546 -47.41 43.43 12.59
C GLU A 546 -46.36 43.91 11.56
N THR A 547 -46.69 43.72 10.27
CA THR A 547 -46.23 44.42 9.05
C THR A 547 -44.74 44.60 8.72
N ASP A 548 -44.25 43.73 7.83
CA ASP A 548 -43.62 44.05 6.53
C ASP A 548 -42.72 45.30 6.35
N LEU A 549 -41.41 45.06 6.27
CA LEU A 549 -40.55 45.65 5.21
C LEU A 549 -39.52 44.63 4.72
N SER A 550 -39.34 44.51 3.40
CA SER A 550 -38.66 43.38 2.75
C SER A 550 -37.29 43.72 2.16
N VAL A 551 -36.20 43.38 2.86
CA VAL A 551 -34.85 43.31 2.27
C VAL A 551 -34.09 42.07 2.77
N THR A 552 -33.75 41.19 1.83
CA THR A 552 -32.80 40.06 1.87
C THR A 552 -32.36 39.52 3.24
N ASN A 553 -32.93 38.39 3.65
CA ASN A 553 -32.41 37.57 4.76
C ASN A 553 -32.45 36.08 4.37
N SER A 554 -31.29 35.42 4.24
CA SER A 554 -31.22 33.96 3.97
C SER A 554 -30.00 33.23 4.57
N GLU A 555 -29.22 33.87 5.45
CA GLU A 555 -28.14 33.21 6.21
C GLU A 555 -28.50 32.87 7.67
N MET A 556 -29.78 32.87 8.04
CA MET A 556 -30.22 32.45 9.39
C MET A 556 -31.48 31.56 9.41
N SER A 557 -31.49 30.52 8.58
CA SER A 557 -32.49 29.43 8.65
C SER A 557 -31.87 28.03 8.54
N LYS A 558 -30.88 27.73 9.39
CA LYS A 558 -30.46 26.34 9.65
C LYS A 558 -31.54 25.60 10.43
N GLY A 559 -32.61 25.22 9.74
CA GLY A 559 -33.61 24.29 10.25
C GLY A 559 -32.97 22.98 10.71
N ILE A 560 -33.66 22.27 11.62
CA ILE A 560 -33.17 21.03 12.23
C ILE A 560 -32.74 20.06 11.12
N PRO A 561 -31.49 19.57 11.10
CA PRO A 561 -31.00 18.71 10.04
C PRO A 561 -31.81 17.40 10.03
N SER A 562 -32.28 17.00 8.85
CA SER A 562 -33.06 15.76 8.71
C SER A 562 -32.25 14.55 9.21
N LEU A 563 -32.95 13.55 9.75
CA LEU A 563 -32.31 12.31 10.24
C LEU A 563 -31.43 11.67 9.15
N LYS A 564 -31.90 11.67 7.89
CA LYS A 564 -31.10 11.24 6.73
C LYS A 564 -29.80 12.04 6.60
N SER A 565 -29.84 13.37 6.66
CA SER A 565 -28.63 14.21 6.64
C SER A 565 -27.70 13.89 7.82
N LEU A 566 -28.23 13.67 9.02
CA LEU A 566 -27.41 13.33 10.18
C LEU A 566 -26.73 11.95 10.02
N CYS A 567 -27.46 10.94 9.54
CA CYS A 567 -26.91 9.62 9.24
C CYS A 567 -25.84 9.66 8.13
N GLU A 568 -26.04 10.47 7.08
CA GLU A 568 -25.01 10.67 6.03
C GLU A 568 -23.71 11.24 6.61
N LYS A 569 -23.79 12.19 7.55
CA LYS A 569 -22.61 12.77 8.23
C LYS A 569 -21.88 11.75 9.09
N VAL A 570 -22.61 10.97 9.89
CA VAL A 570 -22.04 9.89 10.72
C VAL A 570 -21.39 8.81 9.87
N ALA A 571 -22.00 8.45 8.73
CA ALA A 571 -21.43 7.48 7.79
C ALA A 571 -20.11 8.00 7.17
N ILE A 572 -20.06 9.28 6.76
CA ILE A 572 -18.84 9.91 6.28
C ILE A 572 -17.74 9.91 7.36
N GLN A 573 -18.07 10.28 8.60
CA GLN A 573 -17.10 10.51 9.67
C GLN A 573 -16.56 9.22 10.34
N HIS A 574 -17.34 8.13 10.35
CA HIS A 574 -17.00 6.92 11.12
C HIS A 574 -17.05 5.60 10.34
N ILE A 575 -17.59 5.59 9.12
CA ILE A 575 -17.72 4.35 8.31
C ILE A 575 -16.88 4.45 7.03
N MET A 576 -16.73 5.63 6.43
CA MET A 576 -16.00 5.79 5.17
C MET A 576 -14.49 5.73 5.35
N GLU A 577 -13.87 4.78 4.65
CA GLU A 577 -12.43 4.72 4.42
C GLU A 577 -12.17 4.67 2.90
N PRO A 578 -11.02 5.17 2.40
CA PRO A 578 -10.68 5.06 0.97
C PRO A 578 -10.79 3.63 0.42
N LYS A 579 -10.53 2.59 1.24
CA LYS A 579 -10.62 1.17 0.85
C LYS A 579 -12.06 0.66 0.64
N ASN A 580 -13.06 1.28 1.27
CA ASN A 580 -14.47 0.89 1.19
C ASN A 580 -15.35 1.89 0.41
N ALA A 581 -14.78 3.01 -0.05
CA ALA A 581 -15.50 4.10 -0.71
C ALA A 581 -16.39 3.65 -1.89
N ILE A 582 -15.98 2.66 -2.69
CA ILE A 582 -16.80 2.13 -3.80
C ILE A 582 -18.01 1.32 -3.27
N GLN A 583 -17.82 0.50 -2.23
CA GLN A 583 -18.93 -0.26 -1.62
C GLN A 583 -19.93 0.67 -0.91
N LEU A 584 -19.44 1.73 -0.24
CA LEU A 584 -20.30 2.76 0.34
C LEU A 584 -20.98 3.64 -0.71
N LEU A 585 -20.34 3.90 -1.85
CA LEU A 585 -20.96 4.57 -3.00
C LEU A 585 -22.19 3.77 -3.50
N GLU A 586 -22.09 2.44 -3.60
CA GLU A 586 -23.25 1.62 -3.98
C GLU A 586 -24.40 1.69 -2.97
N VAL A 587 -24.08 1.69 -1.67
CA VAL A 587 -25.06 1.82 -0.59
C VAL A 587 -25.68 3.23 -0.58
N ALA A 588 -24.86 4.27 -0.76
CA ALA A 588 -25.31 5.66 -0.80
C ALA A 588 -26.25 5.92 -1.98
N ASP A 589 -25.89 5.40 -3.16
CA ASP A 589 -26.72 5.47 -4.36
C ASP A 589 -28.04 4.72 -4.20
N SER A 590 -28.02 3.51 -3.60
CA SER A 590 -29.22 2.73 -3.26
C SER A 590 -30.15 3.40 -2.25
N LEU A 591 -29.62 4.30 -1.41
CA LEU A 591 -30.37 5.05 -0.39
C LEU A 591 -30.65 6.51 -0.80
N GLU A 592 -30.30 6.89 -2.03
CA GLU A 592 -30.34 8.26 -2.56
C GLU A 592 -29.64 9.29 -1.66
N ALA A 593 -28.57 8.87 -0.97
CA ALA A 593 -27.81 9.64 0.01
C ALA A 593 -26.82 10.57 -0.71
N LYS A 594 -27.27 11.77 -1.07
CA LYS A 594 -26.58 12.66 -2.03
C LYS A 594 -25.24 13.19 -1.54
N GLU A 595 -25.11 13.52 -0.26
CA GLU A 595 -23.87 14.05 0.29
C GLU A 595 -22.85 12.91 0.48
N LEU A 596 -23.31 11.77 0.99
CA LEU A 596 -22.48 10.56 1.10
C LEU A 596 -21.99 10.09 -0.27
N LYS A 597 -22.88 10.00 -1.28
CA LYS A 597 -22.54 9.62 -2.66
C LYS A 597 -21.43 10.49 -3.23
N LYS A 598 -21.61 11.81 -3.23
CA LYS A 598 -20.64 12.79 -3.74
C LYS A 598 -19.29 12.72 -3.04
N HIS A 599 -19.29 12.46 -1.73
CA HIS A 599 -18.08 12.35 -0.92
C HIS A 599 -17.33 11.03 -1.16
N CYS A 600 -18.06 9.92 -1.35
CA CYS A 600 -17.50 8.63 -1.77
C CYS A 600 -16.94 8.68 -3.21
N GLU A 601 -17.62 9.36 -4.15
CA GLU A 601 -17.14 9.55 -5.53
C GLU A 601 -15.78 10.27 -5.57
N ASP A 602 -15.66 11.42 -4.90
CA ASP A 602 -14.41 12.19 -4.86
C ASP A 602 -13.28 11.42 -4.13
N THR A 603 -13.61 10.73 -3.03
CA THR A 603 -12.67 9.87 -2.31
C THR A 603 -12.22 8.66 -3.15
N ALA A 604 -13.10 8.06 -3.95
CA ALA A 604 -12.74 6.94 -4.82
C ALA A 604 -11.81 7.39 -5.95
N ILE A 605 -12.20 8.43 -6.69
CA ILE A 605 -11.46 8.97 -7.83
C ILE A 605 -10.04 9.41 -7.42
N ARG A 606 -9.92 10.11 -6.29
CA ARG A 606 -8.63 10.61 -5.80
C ARG A 606 -7.74 9.54 -5.16
N ASN A 607 -8.19 8.28 -5.03
CA ASN A 607 -7.43 7.17 -4.43
C ASN A 607 -7.44 5.86 -5.26
N LEU A 608 -7.77 5.91 -6.55
CA LEU A 608 -7.89 4.71 -7.40
C LEU A 608 -6.68 3.77 -7.33
N ASP A 609 -5.45 4.29 -7.36
CA ASP A 609 -4.20 3.51 -7.23
C ASP A 609 -4.11 2.74 -5.90
N TYR A 610 -4.55 3.35 -4.80
CA TYR A 610 -4.63 2.69 -3.49
C TYR A 610 -5.75 1.64 -3.47
N ILE A 611 -6.92 1.94 -4.04
CA ILE A 611 -8.06 1.01 -4.09
C ILE A 611 -7.72 -0.23 -4.93
N PHE A 612 -7.14 -0.07 -6.12
CA PHE A 612 -6.64 -1.20 -6.91
C PHE A 612 -5.55 -2.00 -6.17
N THR A 613 -4.77 -1.38 -5.27
CA THR A 613 -3.71 -2.07 -4.52
C THR A 613 -4.22 -2.84 -3.30
N VAL A 614 -5.20 -2.30 -2.58
CA VAL A 614 -5.63 -2.78 -1.25
C VAL A 614 -7.02 -3.43 -1.28
N ALA A 615 -7.87 -3.06 -2.24
CA ALA A 615 -9.28 -3.40 -2.29
C ALA A 615 -9.79 -3.72 -3.72
N ALA A 616 -8.96 -4.36 -4.55
CA ALA A 616 -9.35 -4.79 -5.91
C ALA A 616 -10.70 -5.55 -6.00
N PRO A 617 -11.09 -6.42 -5.04
CA PRO A 617 -12.42 -7.05 -5.03
C PRO A 617 -13.59 -6.06 -5.00
N SER A 618 -13.40 -4.86 -4.43
CA SER A 618 -14.42 -3.79 -4.45
C SER A 618 -14.64 -3.19 -5.84
N ILE A 619 -13.69 -3.36 -6.77
CA ILE A 619 -13.83 -2.97 -8.19
C ILE A 619 -14.35 -4.14 -9.02
N MET A 620 -13.89 -5.37 -8.73
CA MET A 620 -14.39 -6.60 -9.38
C MET A 620 -15.89 -6.80 -9.18
N ASN A 621 -16.42 -6.47 -8.00
CA ASN A 621 -17.79 -6.78 -7.61
C ASN A 621 -18.77 -5.59 -7.74
N ALA A 622 -18.31 -4.42 -8.20
CA ALA A 622 -19.15 -3.22 -8.32
C ALA A 622 -20.09 -3.27 -9.54
N SER A 623 -21.23 -2.60 -9.44
CA SER A 623 -22.14 -2.41 -10.59
C SER A 623 -21.42 -1.70 -11.75
N PRO A 624 -21.57 -2.17 -13.01
CA PRO A 624 -21.08 -1.47 -14.19
C PRO A 624 -21.58 -0.01 -14.29
N GLU A 625 -22.77 0.30 -13.77
CA GLU A 625 -23.34 1.65 -13.73
C GLU A 625 -22.54 2.59 -12.80
N ILE A 626 -22.10 2.05 -11.66
CA ILE A 626 -21.29 2.78 -10.67
C ILE A 626 -19.89 3.00 -11.24
N LEU A 627 -19.30 1.97 -11.87
CA LEU A 627 -18.02 2.09 -12.55
C LEU A 627 -18.09 3.10 -13.71
N ALA A 628 -19.11 3.06 -14.57
CA ALA A 628 -19.26 4.00 -15.69
C ALA A 628 -19.48 5.46 -15.22
N ASN A 629 -20.19 5.67 -14.11
CA ASN A 629 -20.27 7.00 -13.49
C ASN A 629 -18.92 7.47 -12.96
N LEU A 630 -18.12 6.58 -12.36
CA LEU A 630 -16.75 6.89 -11.95
C LEU A 630 -15.80 7.12 -13.15
N GLU A 631 -15.98 6.43 -14.27
CA GLU A 631 -15.24 6.69 -15.52
C GLU A 631 -15.49 8.12 -16.02
N ARG A 632 -16.77 8.52 -16.14
CA ARG A 632 -17.15 9.87 -16.59
C ARG A 632 -16.60 10.96 -15.65
N LEU A 633 -16.78 10.78 -14.34
CA LEU A 633 -16.28 11.71 -13.33
C LEU A 633 -14.73 11.76 -13.28
N LEU A 634 -14.05 10.65 -13.58
CA LEU A 634 -12.59 10.59 -13.71
C LEU A 634 -12.11 11.35 -14.96
N ASP A 635 -12.77 11.18 -16.11
CA ASP A 635 -12.47 11.92 -17.34
C ASP A 635 -12.62 13.44 -17.13
N GLU A 636 -13.75 13.87 -16.55
CA GLU A 636 -14.03 15.27 -16.17
C GLU A 636 -12.93 15.84 -15.25
N LYS A 637 -12.67 15.17 -14.12
CA LYS A 637 -11.69 15.62 -13.13
C LYS A 637 -10.23 15.37 -13.49
N SER A 638 -9.91 14.60 -14.55
CA SER A 638 -8.53 14.38 -15.00
C SER A 638 -7.81 15.67 -15.44
N SER A 639 -8.58 16.76 -15.60
CA SER A 639 -8.09 18.12 -15.88
C SER A 639 -7.79 18.97 -14.65
N GLU A 640 -8.17 18.53 -13.43
CA GLU A 640 -7.92 19.27 -12.19
C GLU A 640 -6.43 19.21 -11.74
N PRO A 641 -5.88 20.23 -11.04
CA PRO A 641 -4.46 20.30 -10.69
C PRO A 641 -3.89 19.16 -9.83
N TRP A 642 -4.74 18.42 -9.10
CA TRP A 642 -4.31 17.25 -8.32
C TRP A 642 -4.01 16.04 -9.22
N SER A 643 -4.53 16.01 -10.44
CA SER A 643 -4.27 14.93 -11.39
C SER A 643 -2.89 15.11 -12.02
N HIS A 644 -2.03 14.11 -11.85
CA HIS A 644 -0.68 14.08 -12.43
C HIS A 644 -0.66 13.95 -13.96
N ARG A 645 -1.80 13.58 -14.57
CA ARG A 645 -1.99 13.45 -16.02
C ARG A 645 -3.43 13.77 -16.39
N ARG A 646 -3.63 14.35 -17.57
CA ARG A 646 -4.93 14.29 -18.26
C ARG A 646 -5.08 12.91 -18.90
N LEU A 647 -6.29 12.34 -18.93
CA LEU A 647 -6.50 11.09 -19.66
C LEU A 647 -6.35 11.32 -21.18
N PRO A 648 -5.87 10.33 -21.96
CA PRO A 648 -5.41 10.56 -23.35
C PRO A 648 -6.52 10.91 -24.35
N THR A 649 -7.77 10.72 -23.94
CA THR A 649 -8.98 10.86 -24.74
C THR A 649 -10.08 11.30 -23.78
N MET A 650 -11.01 12.14 -24.22
CA MET A 650 -12.38 12.00 -23.71
C MET A 650 -12.84 10.61 -24.14
N THR A 651 -13.48 9.84 -23.24
CA THR A 651 -13.98 8.48 -23.53
C THR A 651 -14.55 8.40 -24.94
N ALA A 652 -14.06 7.44 -25.73
CA ALA A 652 -14.60 7.18 -27.06
C ALA A 652 -16.11 7.02 -26.94
N THR A 653 -16.86 7.70 -27.81
CA THR A 653 -18.26 8.09 -27.63
C THR A 653 -19.13 7.00 -26.99
N TYR A 654 -20.02 7.44 -26.09
CA TYR A 654 -21.03 6.68 -25.33
C TYR A 654 -21.42 5.31 -25.93
N PRO A 655 -21.61 4.28 -25.09
CA PRO A 655 -21.81 2.91 -25.54
C PRO A 655 -22.92 2.81 -26.60
N ALA A 656 -22.61 2.13 -27.69
CA ALA A 656 -23.62 1.64 -28.62
C ALA A 656 -24.46 0.57 -27.90
N VAL A 657 -25.50 1.03 -27.20
CA VAL A 657 -26.69 0.20 -26.91
C VAL A 657 -27.28 -0.14 -28.28
N ILE A 658 -27.23 -1.42 -28.62
CA ILE A 658 -27.83 -1.95 -29.84
C ILE A 658 -29.29 -2.26 -29.50
N ASP A 659 -30.22 -1.51 -30.09
CA ASP A 659 -31.64 -1.87 -30.17
C ASP A 659 -32.25 -1.24 -31.42
N SER A 660 -32.14 -1.93 -32.56
CA SER A 660 -33.22 -2.14 -33.54
C SER A 660 -32.67 -2.85 -34.79
N ASP A 661 -33.35 -3.90 -35.21
CA ASP A 661 -33.13 -4.52 -36.52
C ASP A 661 -33.65 -3.60 -37.63
N ALA A 662 -32.84 -3.40 -38.67
CA ALA A 662 -33.27 -2.77 -39.92
C ALA A 662 -32.42 -3.28 -41.08
N GLU A 663 -33.02 -4.09 -41.96
CA GLU A 663 -32.43 -4.36 -43.28
C GLU A 663 -32.51 -3.12 -44.18
N GLY A 664 -31.56 -2.96 -45.09
CA GLY A 664 -31.56 -1.84 -46.03
C GLY A 664 -30.27 -1.74 -46.86
N ASP A 665 -30.26 -2.38 -48.02
CA ASP A 665 -29.21 -2.18 -49.02
C ASP A 665 -29.16 -0.72 -49.50
N ASN A 666 -27.96 -0.15 -49.62
CA ASN A 666 -27.45 0.30 -50.93
C ASN A 666 -25.96 0.69 -50.87
N ALA A 667 -25.32 0.75 -52.04
CA ALA A 667 -23.87 0.95 -52.19
C ALA A 667 -23.51 2.33 -52.77
N GLY A 668 -22.32 2.85 -52.43
CA GLY A 668 -21.61 3.82 -53.28
C GLY A 668 -20.74 4.88 -52.57
N GLY A 669 -19.54 5.10 -53.12
CA GLY A 669 -18.95 6.46 -53.22
C GLY A 669 -18.13 7.02 -52.04
N PHE A 670 -16.82 6.74 -52.03
CA PHE A 670 -15.80 7.68 -51.53
C PHE A 670 -15.42 8.66 -52.67
N PRO A 671 -15.01 9.92 -52.43
CA PRO A 671 -13.71 10.22 -51.79
C PRO A 671 -13.62 11.47 -50.88
N ARG A 672 -12.39 11.73 -50.42
CA ARG A 672 -11.98 12.74 -49.42
C ARG A 672 -11.70 14.12 -50.04
N LEU A 673 -11.72 15.18 -49.21
CA LEU A 673 -10.75 16.28 -49.35
C LEU A 673 -10.34 16.91 -47.99
N ARG A 674 -9.18 17.56 -48.01
CA ARG A 674 -8.58 18.49 -47.04
C ARG A 674 -8.96 19.94 -47.44
N ASP A 675 -8.70 21.03 -46.72
CA ASP A 675 -7.94 21.26 -45.47
C ASP A 675 -8.36 22.57 -44.77
N SER A 676 -8.14 22.67 -43.46
CA SER A 676 -7.72 23.88 -42.72
C SER A 676 -8.66 25.11 -42.45
N GLN A 677 -8.32 25.78 -41.34
CA GLN A 677 -8.58 27.17 -40.91
C GLN A 677 -9.95 27.66 -40.36
N LYS A 678 -9.81 28.45 -39.29
CA LYS A 678 -10.75 29.31 -38.50
C LYS A 678 -9.97 30.64 -38.27
N PRO A 679 -10.54 31.72 -37.67
CA PRO A 679 -11.94 32.09 -37.38
C PRO A 679 -12.33 33.52 -37.88
N ALA A 680 -13.57 34.00 -37.63
CA ALA A 680 -13.83 35.24 -36.84
C ALA A 680 -15.28 35.83 -36.89
N SER A 681 -16.02 35.67 -35.77
CA SER A 681 -16.84 36.72 -35.11
C SER A 681 -18.13 37.33 -35.72
N LYS A 682 -19.03 37.75 -34.80
CA LYS A 682 -20.14 38.73 -34.90
C LYS A 682 -21.43 38.34 -35.70
N LEU A 683 -22.65 38.74 -35.29
CA LEU A 683 -23.20 39.11 -33.96
C LEU A 683 -24.77 39.15 -34.03
N TYR A 684 -25.47 38.55 -33.05
CA TYR A 684 -26.91 38.76 -32.67
C TYR A 684 -28.03 38.48 -33.72
N GLY A 685 -29.23 38.03 -33.33
CA GLY A 685 -29.69 37.57 -32.01
C GLY A 685 -31.22 37.39 -31.85
N MET A 686 -31.63 37.15 -30.59
CA MET A 686 -33.00 37.14 -30.02
C MET A 686 -33.98 35.96 -30.26
N SER A 687 -34.57 35.53 -29.14
CA SER A 687 -35.80 34.72 -28.95
C SER A 687 -35.82 33.26 -29.45
N GLY A 688 -36.39 32.28 -28.73
CA GLY A 688 -37.05 32.32 -27.42
C GLY A 688 -37.24 30.93 -26.81
N TYR A 689 -37.73 30.85 -25.56
CA TYR A 689 -37.88 29.61 -24.78
C TYR A 689 -38.85 28.59 -25.41
N GLY A 690 -38.54 27.28 -25.30
CA GLY A 690 -39.45 26.21 -25.74
C GLY A 690 -38.93 24.80 -25.41
N ASN A 691 -39.47 24.19 -24.35
CA ASN A 691 -39.17 22.85 -23.84
C ASN A 691 -39.09 21.73 -24.92
N PHE A 692 -38.11 20.83 -24.81
CA PHE A 692 -38.38 19.40 -25.06
C PHE A 692 -37.63 18.49 -24.08
N LEU A 693 -38.38 17.90 -23.15
CA LEU A 693 -37.93 16.88 -22.22
C LEU A 693 -38.14 15.49 -22.81
N GLN A 694 -37.05 14.77 -23.06
CA GLN A 694 -36.96 13.37 -22.66
C GLN A 694 -36.08 13.42 -21.38
N LYS A 695 -36.56 13.09 -20.18
CA LYS A 695 -37.53 12.04 -19.81
C LYS A 695 -37.03 10.65 -20.24
N GLU A 696 -35.84 10.29 -19.75
CA GLU A 696 -35.69 8.97 -19.11
C GLU A 696 -36.94 8.74 -18.25
N SER A 697 -37.62 7.61 -18.40
CA SER A 697 -38.87 7.46 -17.66
C SER A 697 -38.58 7.29 -16.17
N SER A 698 -39.44 7.86 -15.33
CA SER A 698 -39.39 7.59 -13.89
C SER A 698 -39.65 6.11 -13.58
N ALA A 699 -40.11 5.32 -14.56
CA ALA A 699 -40.25 3.88 -14.46
C ALA A 699 -38.90 3.19 -14.67
N GLU A 700 -38.09 3.51 -15.70
CA GLU A 700 -36.75 2.92 -15.91
C GLU A 700 -35.85 3.08 -14.68
N GLN A 701 -35.74 4.30 -14.14
CA GLN A 701 -34.94 4.54 -12.94
C GLN A 701 -35.51 3.85 -11.68
N ALA A 702 -36.82 3.59 -11.62
CA ALA A 702 -37.44 2.83 -10.53
C ALA A 702 -37.21 1.31 -10.69
N VAL A 703 -37.34 0.79 -11.91
CA VAL A 703 -37.10 -0.60 -12.28
C VAL A 703 -35.65 -0.98 -11.97
N SER A 704 -34.65 -0.20 -12.38
CA SER A 704 -33.25 -0.47 -12.04
C SER A 704 -32.98 -0.45 -10.53
N LYS A 705 -33.63 0.44 -9.77
CA LYS A 705 -33.57 0.45 -8.30
C LYS A 705 -34.20 -0.81 -7.69
N GLN A 706 -35.34 -1.26 -8.22
CA GLN A 706 -36.05 -2.45 -7.76
C GLN A 706 -35.24 -3.73 -8.06
N ILE A 707 -34.70 -3.88 -9.29
CA ILE A 707 -33.76 -4.94 -9.67
C ILE A 707 -32.57 -5.00 -8.72
N ARG A 708 -31.96 -3.85 -8.38
CA ARG A 708 -30.83 -3.79 -7.45
C ARG A 708 -31.23 -4.21 -6.03
N ALA A 709 -32.40 -3.80 -5.55
CA ALA A 709 -32.92 -4.18 -4.24
C ALA A 709 -33.20 -5.69 -4.16
N ILE A 710 -33.81 -6.28 -5.20
CA ILE A 710 -34.08 -7.72 -5.31
C ILE A 710 -32.77 -8.53 -5.31
N ARG A 711 -31.81 -8.17 -6.17
CA ARG A 711 -30.49 -8.84 -6.22
C ARG A 711 -29.77 -8.81 -4.87
N LYS A 712 -29.85 -7.70 -4.13
CA LYS A 712 -29.25 -7.57 -2.80
C LYS A 712 -29.94 -8.45 -1.74
N LYS A 713 -31.26 -8.66 -1.83
CA LYS A 713 -31.98 -9.65 -1.00
C LYS A 713 -31.56 -11.08 -1.36
N LEU A 714 -31.47 -11.42 -2.64
CA LEU A 714 -31.03 -12.75 -3.10
C LEU A 714 -29.60 -13.08 -2.65
N GLN A 715 -28.66 -12.13 -2.76
CA GLN A 715 -27.31 -12.31 -2.23
C GLN A 715 -27.29 -12.51 -0.70
N GLN A 716 -28.20 -11.86 0.04
CA GLN A 716 -28.35 -12.08 1.48
C GLN A 716 -28.93 -13.47 1.80
N ILE A 717 -29.82 -13.99 0.96
CA ILE A 717 -30.37 -15.35 1.04
C ILE A 717 -29.28 -16.39 0.79
N GLU A 718 -28.44 -16.23 -0.23
CA GLU A 718 -27.31 -17.14 -0.52
C GLU A 718 -26.31 -17.22 0.66
N MET A 719 -26.07 -16.11 1.37
CA MET A 719 -25.27 -16.12 2.60
C MET A 719 -25.95 -16.81 3.79
N LEU A 720 -27.28 -16.95 3.79
CA LEU A 720 -28.03 -17.70 4.79
C LEU A 720 -28.10 -19.19 4.42
N GLU A 721 -28.27 -19.53 3.14
CA GLU A 721 -28.17 -20.91 2.63
C GLU A 721 -26.78 -21.51 2.93
N ALA A 722 -25.71 -20.75 2.69
CA ALA A 722 -24.35 -21.16 3.04
C ALA A 722 -24.18 -21.47 4.54
N LYS A 723 -24.74 -20.63 5.42
CA LYS A 723 -24.72 -20.87 6.89
C LYS A 723 -25.55 -22.09 7.30
N GLN A 724 -26.64 -22.36 6.60
CA GLN A 724 -27.46 -23.55 6.83
C GLN A 724 -26.72 -24.83 6.43
N LEU A 725 -25.96 -24.79 5.32
CA LEU A 725 -25.07 -25.87 4.86
C LEU A 725 -23.88 -26.08 5.82
N ASP A 726 -23.33 -25.00 6.38
CA ASP A 726 -22.34 -25.03 7.48
C ASP A 726 -22.96 -25.40 8.85
N GLY A 727 -24.21 -25.89 8.87
CA GLY A 727 -24.85 -26.48 10.04
C GLY A 727 -25.22 -25.51 11.16
N HIS A 728 -25.23 -24.20 10.90
CA HIS A 728 -25.65 -23.21 11.89
C HIS A 728 -27.19 -23.15 12.00
N GLN A 729 -27.70 -23.06 13.23
CA GLN A 729 -29.13 -22.80 13.45
C GLN A 729 -29.47 -21.36 13.05
N LEU A 730 -30.46 -21.20 12.18
CA LEU A 730 -31.04 -19.92 11.77
C LEU A 730 -32.28 -19.62 12.64
N ASP A 731 -32.57 -18.34 12.87
CA ASP A 731 -33.82 -17.92 13.52
C ASP A 731 -35.00 -17.87 12.54
N ASP A 732 -36.23 -17.77 13.06
CA ASP A 732 -37.45 -17.77 12.24
C ASP A 732 -37.50 -16.61 11.23
N GLN A 733 -36.87 -15.46 11.52
CA GLN A 733 -36.78 -14.33 10.58
C GLN A 733 -35.72 -14.53 9.50
N GLN A 734 -34.76 -15.44 9.71
CA GLN A 734 -33.78 -15.88 8.71
C GLN A 734 -34.37 -16.99 7.83
N LEU A 735 -35.14 -17.93 8.41
CA LEU A 735 -35.89 -18.95 7.67
C LEU A 735 -36.93 -18.32 6.73
N ALA A 736 -37.75 -17.38 7.21
CA ALA A 736 -38.70 -16.65 6.38
C ALA A 736 -38.05 -15.86 5.22
N LYS A 737 -36.77 -15.47 5.35
CA LYS A 737 -36.01 -14.87 4.24
C LYS A 737 -35.61 -15.90 3.20
N LEU A 738 -35.18 -17.10 3.59
CA LEU A 738 -34.91 -18.20 2.66
C LEU A 738 -36.16 -18.56 1.84
N GLU A 739 -37.32 -18.65 2.49
CA GLU A 739 -38.60 -18.95 1.84
C GLU A 739 -39.01 -17.87 0.81
N SER A 740 -38.63 -16.61 1.02
CA SER A 740 -38.90 -15.53 0.07
C SER A 740 -38.14 -15.61 -1.25
N ARG A 741 -37.16 -16.52 -1.39
CA ARG A 741 -36.28 -16.64 -2.58
C ARG A 741 -37.06 -16.76 -3.89
N ALA A 742 -37.99 -17.71 -3.98
CA ALA A 742 -38.73 -17.96 -5.21
C ALA A 742 -39.61 -16.77 -5.64
N SER A 743 -40.17 -16.02 -4.67
CA SER A 743 -40.91 -14.80 -4.95
C SER A 743 -40.01 -13.71 -5.51
N LEU A 744 -38.78 -13.58 -5.00
CA LEU A 744 -37.80 -12.60 -5.46
C LEU A 744 -37.20 -12.96 -6.84
N GLU A 745 -37.02 -14.25 -7.12
CA GLU A 745 -36.60 -14.73 -8.45
C GLU A 745 -37.72 -14.54 -9.50
N SER A 746 -38.99 -14.66 -9.11
CA SER A 746 -40.15 -14.30 -9.96
C SER A 746 -40.24 -12.79 -10.18
N GLU A 747 -40.12 -11.97 -9.13
CA GLU A 747 -40.12 -10.50 -9.21
C GLU A 747 -38.97 -9.99 -10.12
N LEU A 748 -37.82 -10.67 -10.11
CA LEU A 748 -36.70 -10.36 -11.00
C LEU A 748 -36.95 -10.76 -12.46
N ALA A 749 -37.68 -11.85 -12.71
CA ALA A 749 -38.02 -12.32 -14.05
C ALA A 749 -39.10 -11.44 -14.71
N GLU A 750 -40.11 -10.99 -13.95
CA GLU A 750 -41.11 -10.01 -14.41
C GLU A 750 -40.47 -8.66 -14.79
N LEU A 751 -39.36 -8.30 -14.16
CA LEU A 751 -38.54 -7.12 -14.48
C LEU A 751 -37.51 -7.38 -15.62
N GLY A 752 -37.71 -8.43 -16.42
CA GLY A 752 -37.05 -8.63 -17.71
C GLY A 752 -35.70 -9.35 -17.69
N PHE A 753 -35.30 -9.99 -16.57
CA PHE A 753 -34.05 -10.75 -16.49
C PHE A 753 -34.28 -12.27 -16.63
N PRO A 754 -33.68 -12.94 -17.64
CA PRO A 754 -33.80 -14.39 -17.79
C PRO A 754 -33.25 -15.17 -16.59
N THR A 755 -34.06 -16.07 -16.03
CA THR A 755 -33.80 -16.77 -14.76
C THR A 755 -32.75 -17.88 -14.86
N GLU A 756 -32.28 -18.24 -16.06
CA GLU A 756 -31.40 -19.39 -16.31
C GLU A 756 -29.96 -19.24 -15.76
N ALA A 757 -29.60 -18.06 -15.25
CA ALA A 757 -28.29 -17.80 -14.64
C ALA A 757 -28.04 -18.55 -13.30
N PHE A 758 -29.07 -19.13 -12.68
CA PHE A 758 -29.01 -19.75 -11.35
C PHE A 758 -29.28 -21.27 -11.36
N SER A 759 -28.62 -22.01 -12.25
CA SER A 759 -28.69 -23.48 -12.24
C SER A 759 -27.91 -24.10 -11.07
N ARG A 760 -28.61 -24.83 -10.19
CA ARG A 760 -27.98 -25.59 -9.10
C ARG A 760 -27.09 -26.71 -9.65
N PRO A 761 -25.89 -26.96 -9.10
CA PRO A 761 -25.11 -28.15 -9.44
C PRO A 761 -25.88 -29.41 -9.00
N SER A 762 -26.05 -30.37 -9.91
CA SER A 762 -26.82 -31.60 -9.64
C SER A 762 -26.02 -32.57 -8.77
N VAL A 763 -26.49 -32.77 -7.53
CA VAL A 763 -25.89 -33.75 -6.61
C VAL A 763 -26.30 -35.17 -7.02
N TYR A 764 -25.31 -35.98 -7.38
CA TYR A 764 -25.48 -37.40 -7.68
C TYR A 764 -25.97 -38.16 -6.43
N VAL A 765 -27.07 -38.92 -6.53
CA VAL A 765 -27.62 -39.70 -5.41
C VAL A 765 -27.32 -41.19 -5.58
N PRO A 766 -26.45 -41.79 -4.74
CA PRO A 766 -26.32 -43.24 -4.62
C PRO A 766 -27.49 -43.81 -3.80
N ASN A 767 -28.05 -44.93 -4.25
CA ASN A 767 -29.18 -45.60 -3.59
C ASN A 767 -28.96 -45.92 -2.10
N LYS A 768 -29.99 -45.68 -1.28
CA LYS A 768 -30.28 -46.46 -0.08
C LYS A 768 -31.73 -46.93 -0.11
N LYS A 769 -31.94 -48.25 -0.18
CA LYS A 769 -33.20 -48.85 0.30
C LYS A 769 -33.16 -48.94 1.82
N CYS A 770 -34.33 -48.81 2.44
CA CYS A 770 -34.50 -48.97 3.88
C CYS A 770 -34.48 -50.45 4.27
N GLU A 771 -34.01 -50.73 5.48
CA GLU A 771 -34.80 -51.47 6.47
C GLU A 771 -34.27 -51.17 7.88
N GLY A 772 -35.01 -51.55 8.92
CA GLY A 772 -34.70 -51.15 10.30
C GLY A 772 -35.00 -52.23 11.34
N SER A 773 -35.09 -51.80 12.61
CA SER A 773 -35.58 -52.58 13.76
C SER A 773 -34.68 -53.69 14.32
N LYS A 774 -33.87 -53.30 15.31
CA LYS A 774 -33.77 -53.92 16.65
C LYS A 774 -33.96 -55.45 16.78
N LYS A 775 -32.92 -56.15 17.26
CA LYS A 775 -33.10 -57.29 18.19
C LYS A 775 -31.85 -57.54 19.05
N GLN A 776 -32.00 -57.41 20.38
CA GLN A 776 -31.01 -57.87 21.36
C GLN A 776 -31.34 -59.32 21.81
N LYS A 777 -30.32 -60.19 21.84
CA LYS A 777 -30.21 -61.36 22.73
C LYS A 777 -28.72 -61.47 23.09
N LYS A 778 -28.28 -61.30 24.35
CA LYS A 778 -28.50 -62.03 25.62
C LYS A 778 -27.44 -63.12 25.90
N LYS A 779 -26.58 -62.80 26.88
CA LYS A 779 -26.04 -63.63 27.98
C LYS A 779 -24.91 -64.67 27.77
N ILE A 780 -23.79 -64.38 28.45
CA ILE A 780 -23.12 -65.16 29.52
C ILE A 780 -22.50 -66.55 29.20
N LYS A 781 -21.17 -66.64 29.37
CA LYS A 781 -20.44 -67.49 30.34
C LYS A 781 -19.13 -66.77 30.74
N GLN A 782 -18.86 -66.57 32.04
CA GLN A 782 -17.93 -67.33 32.92
C GLN A 782 -16.43 -67.23 32.54
N ALA A 783 -15.47 -66.98 33.45
CA ALA A 783 -15.52 -66.57 34.87
C ALA A 783 -14.13 -66.10 35.39
N ALA A 784 -14.11 -65.34 36.51
CA ALA A 784 -12.97 -65.06 37.44
C ALA A 784 -11.72 -64.33 36.86
N GLN A 785 -10.89 -63.50 37.54
CA GLN A 785 -10.43 -63.32 38.94
C GLN A 785 -9.60 -64.50 39.51
N SER A 786 -8.40 -64.37 40.10
CA SER A 786 -7.29 -63.38 40.06
C SER A 786 -6.04 -64.08 40.69
N ASP A 787 -4.85 -63.53 41.02
CA ASP A 787 -4.27 -62.17 41.07
C ASP A 787 -2.72 -62.21 41.19
N ILE A 788 -2.07 -61.04 41.35
CA ILE A 788 -0.81 -60.80 42.12
C ILE A 788 0.57 -61.31 41.61
N THR A 789 1.42 -60.32 41.25
CA THR A 789 2.91 -60.20 41.34
C THR A 789 3.94 -60.89 40.40
N SER A 790 4.81 -60.01 39.86
CA SER A 790 6.28 -60.09 39.69
C SER A 790 7.00 -61.13 38.80
N ILE A 791 7.51 -60.61 37.67
CA ILE A 791 8.90 -60.74 37.11
C ILE A 791 9.61 -62.11 37.20
N LYS A 792 9.88 -62.71 36.03
CA LYS A 792 11.14 -63.41 35.72
C LYS A 792 11.45 -63.43 34.21
N HIS A 793 12.62 -63.94 33.84
CA HIS A 793 13.35 -63.69 32.58
C HIS A 793 13.31 -64.85 31.54
N GLU A 794 13.50 -64.45 30.27
CA GLU A 794 14.37 -65.09 29.23
C GLU A 794 14.00 -66.38 28.44
N ASP A 795 14.80 -66.55 27.38
CA ASP A 795 15.11 -67.72 26.55
C ASP A 795 14.11 -68.21 25.48
N LYS A 796 14.52 -68.71 24.30
CA LYS A 796 15.80 -68.68 23.51
C LYS A 796 15.39 -68.83 22.01
N GLU A 797 16.18 -68.85 20.93
CA GLU A 797 17.48 -69.49 20.56
C GLU A 797 17.79 -69.06 19.07
N GLN A 798 18.88 -69.42 18.38
CA GLN A 798 20.30 -69.03 18.52
C GLN A 798 21.02 -69.18 17.13
N ASN A 799 22.34 -68.93 17.05
CA ASN A 799 23.28 -68.96 15.89
C ASN A 799 23.39 -67.63 15.11
N HIS A 800 24.57 -67.08 14.78
CA HIS A 800 26.00 -67.50 14.88
C HIS A 800 26.90 -66.22 14.62
N ILE A 801 28.23 -66.08 14.83
CA ILE A 801 29.35 -66.94 15.27
C ILE A 801 30.57 -66.09 15.81
N LYS A 802 31.52 -66.76 16.52
CA LYS A 802 33.00 -66.58 16.77
C LYS A 802 33.82 -65.36 16.18
N GLU A 803 34.96 -64.89 16.74
CA GLU A 803 35.78 -65.18 17.96
C GLU A 803 36.77 -64.03 18.37
N LEU A 804 37.58 -64.20 19.46
CA LEU A 804 38.47 -63.20 20.15
C LEU A 804 39.99 -63.32 19.75
N PRO A 805 41.05 -62.76 20.46
CA PRO A 805 41.18 -61.71 21.51
C PRO A 805 42.38 -60.68 21.41
N ASP A 806 42.33 -59.60 22.24
CA ASP A 806 43.37 -58.86 23.03
C ASP A 806 44.77 -58.36 22.52
N VAL A 807 45.36 -57.45 23.35
CA VAL A 807 46.82 -57.18 23.64
C VAL A 807 47.44 -55.79 23.27
N ILE A 808 47.14 -54.77 24.10
CA ILE A 808 48.00 -53.65 24.64
C ILE A 808 48.70 -52.61 23.65
N PRO A 809 49.58 -51.63 24.04
CA PRO A 809 49.32 -50.20 23.71
C PRO A 809 50.50 -49.39 23.08
N THR A 810 50.36 -48.05 22.91
CA THR A 810 51.25 -47.00 23.52
C THR A 810 50.86 -45.54 23.15
N HIS A 811 51.45 -44.60 23.91
CA HIS A 811 51.63 -43.14 23.82
C HIS A 811 51.35 -42.36 22.50
N GLY A 812 51.12 -41.03 22.53
CA GLY A 812 51.27 -40.10 23.66
C GLY A 812 50.86 -38.63 23.40
N SER A 813 51.37 -37.72 24.23
CA SER A 813 50.77 -36.39 24.50
C SER A 813 51.76 -35.20 24.44
N SER A 814 51.28 -34.05 23.99
CA SER A 814 51.67 -32.69 24.44
C SER A 814 50.68 -31.67 23.85
N GLU A 815 50.18 -30.60 24.49
CA GLU A 815 50.53 -29.73 25.64
C GLU A 815 50.97 -28.32 25.21
N LYS A 816 50.11 -27.34 25.52
CA LYS A 816 50.42 -25.94 25.92
C LYS A 816 51.09 -25.02 24.87
N ALA A 817 51.07 -23.69 25.03
CA ALA A 817 50.51 -22.84 26.11
C ALA A 817 49.59 -21.74 25.56
#